data_AF-A0A5N6U5Z3-F1
#
_entry.id   AF-A0A5N6U5Z3-F1
#
_cell.length_a   1.000
_cell.length_b   1.000
_cell.length_c   1.000
_cell.angle_alpha   90.00
_cell.angle_beta   90.00
_cell.angle_gamma   90.00
#
_symmetry.space_group_name_H-M   'P 1'
#
loop_
_entity.id
_entity.type
_entity.pdbx_description
1 polymer ?
#
loop_
_entity_poly.entity_id
_entity_poly.type
_entity_poly.pdbx_seq_one_letter_code
_entity_poly.pdbx_strand_id
1 'polypeptide(L)'
;MTTTSWSPSSTSSFLPLTTTFTPPASCQRQLHSIPTQTFSDTTYFYYHLDYANDTACMPSGWSPTSYYSPGRCPGGYTVATTSLSIINNTRTDTWANCCPTGFSNNKSPNAPPYDMTEACTSSASSSATSTGSMTQSFDGQIGADPVRIIWRSEDFSPSSANAQGGHASLSNDAKAGIGIGVTLGVFIIFICALTSFYLFRKRNQRPATNYTLVQVSKDEEKVQRSSSAQNVPSNRSPWLTLGFDSWIYESIAVCFSIACLVAIVCILQIYDGQLSPNLPSDITLNTVISVLATVSKSSLVYAVGECIGQLRWISFRQSRRPLTDVQLYDSASRGPWGSLLIIFRDKCRSLVTVGAFIVILALAFDPFVQQIISYPVLPTLRHSEQAAVAQSRYLLPDPSNDTDLTNAVNSGIWADSVPLDLSCPTGNCTWPQFQSVEMCSRCADVDPSRVVLSGWNFSSFDDKIRSDQNIPVQISIENGTQSNFSTLVSWRLTGFYHALVPKNIYWIADVQSYGSTIVMPTQGGSKTVAGIEDPVIVVAHAELDLPRQWLSNETDLASAVKVTEASECAMSFCAREYNVSVTNGVGSVQVVDEDFGSFYLPDSMGGQLCWKPSSSPTTNWNKTGQEETGGEADPVNYEFCGVNPSYYYDTLPLSGTMSWNYELQTNFSDNSTSWLHVTSSPLNPSSFDIWRAYYVGLEPVLDMVAASISKLARNYSNNPIYGVVSTQEPYVAVNWPWLTLPIVLLVTGTLLLVSTALSTTRGGVSLWKSSILPLLFHGLESEWVTRDMVNERGPCESASEMDQVAGGLMVDLGPSKEGGKTVLRGDPQSIENGPVDGVLVRRRSF
;
A
#
# COMPACT_ATOMS: atom_id res chain seq x y z
N MET A 1 -28.71 -32.60 -12.23
CA MET A 1 -27.46 -31.86 -11.97
C MET A 1 -26.45 -32.86 -11.44
N THR A 2 -25.63 -33.42 -12.31
CA THR A 2 -24.56 -34.37 -11.96
C THR A 2 -23.32 -33.58 -11.56
N THR A 3 -22.97 -33.63 -10.28
CA THR A 3 -21.72 -33.09 -9.74
C THR A 3 -20.56 -33.96 -10.23
N THR A 4 -19.79 -33.44 -11.19
CA THR A 4 -18.49 -34.01 -11.58
C THR A 4 -17.42 -33.24 -10.83
N SER A 5 -16.70 -33.92 -9.95
CA SER A 5 -15.55 -33.38 -9.23
C SER A 5 -14.36 -33.29 -10.17
N TRP A 6 -14.07 -32.09 -10.65
CA TRP A 6 -12.80 -31.78 -11.33
C TRP A 6 -12.05 -30.78 -10.44
N SER A 7 -10.92 -31.21 -9.90
CA SER A 7 -9.99 -30.37 -9.15
C SER A 7 -9.04 -29.68 -10.13
N PRO A 8 -8.93 -28.34 -10.17
CA PRO A 8 -7.80 -27.72 -10.81
C PRO A 8 -6.52 -28.14 -10.07
N SER A 9 -5.52 -28.59 -10.82
CA SER A 9 -4.16 -28.79 -10.32
C SER A 9 -3.67 -27.49 -9.64
N SER A 10 -2.94 -27.66 -8.54
CA SER A 10 -2.62 -26.64 -7.54
C SER A 10 -1.61 -25.56 -7.97
N THR A 11 -1.54 -25.19 -9.26
CA THR A 11 -0.47 -24.33 -9.80
C THR A 11 -0.94 -23.37 -10.91
N SER A 12 -2.14 -22.78 -10.79
CA SER A 12 -2.46 -21.57 -11.58
C SER A 12 -2.27 -20.32 -10.72
N SER A 13 -1.36 -19.45 -11.15
CA SER A 13 -1.17 -18.11 -10.57
C SER A 13 -2.47 -17.34 -10.72
N PHE A 14 -3.15 -17.06 -9.61
CA PHE A 14 -4.38 -16.26 -9.65
C PHE A 14 -4.04 -14.80 -9.92
N LEU A 15 -4.61 -14.24 -10.98
CA LEU A 15 -4.43 -12.83 -11.32
C LEU A 15 -5.44 -11.97 -10.54
N PRO A 16 -5.03 -10.84 -9.94
CA PRO A 16 -5.96 -9.99 -9.20
C PRO A 16 -6.87 -9.21 -10.16
N LEU A 17 -8.20 -9.34 -10.01
CA LEU A 17 -9.18 -8.53 -10.75
C LEU A 17 -10.19 -7.88 -9.79
N THR A 18 -9.70 -6.97 -8.94
CA THR A 18 -10.53 -6.29 -7.92
C THR A 18 -11.50 -5.25 -8.50
N THR A 19 -11.36 -4.89 -9.77
CA THR A 19 -12.22 -3.92 -10.50
C THR A 19 -12.73 -4.50 -11.81
N THR A 20 -13.95 -4.15 -12.23
CA THR A 20 -14.55 -4.63 -13.49
C THR A 20 -13.78 -4.09 -14.70
N PHE A 21 -13.04 -4.96 -15.41
CA PHE A 21 -12.49 -4.67 -16.73
C PHE A 21 -13.63 -4.43 -17.73
N THR A 22 -13.56 -3.39 -18.56
CA THR A 22 -14.57 -3.09 -19.58
C THR A 22 -13.89 -3.03 -20.95
N PRO A 23 -14.06 -4.03 -21.83
CA PRO A 23 -13.42 -4.05 -23.14
C PRO A 23 -13.98 -2.94 -24.05
N PRO A 24 -13.17 -2.43 -24.99
CA PRO A 24 -13.62 -1.50 -26.03
C PRO A 24 -14.81 -2.03 -26.85
N ALA A 25 -15.67 -1.14 -27.34
CA ALA A 25 -16.88 -1.53 -28.11
C ALA A 25 -16.61 -2.21 -29.47
N SER A 26 -15.38 -2.11 -29.98
CA SER A 26 -14.90 -2.84 -31.17
C SER A 26 -14.83 -4.34 -30.93
N CYS A 27 -14.46 -4.75 -29.71
CA CYS A 27 -14.24 -6.13 -29.33
C CYS A 27 -15.52 -6.99 -29.30
N GLN A 28 -16.67 -6.33 -29.33
CA GLN A 28 -17.98 -7.00 -29.35
C GLN A 28 -18.58 -7.07 -30.76
N ARG A 29 -17.90 -6.54 -31.79
CA ARG A 29 -18.44 -6.43 -33.15
C ARG A 29 -17.53 -6.98 -34.24
N GLN A 30 -16.23 -7.14 -33.97
CA GLN A 30 -15.26 -7.58 -34.96
C GLN A 30 -15.17 -9.12 -34.96
N LEU A 31 -15.40 -9.72 -36.12
CA LEU A 31 -15.29 -11.17 -36.32
C LEU A 31 -14.05 -11.47 -37.16
N HIS A 32 -13.24 -12.41 -36.70
CA HIS A 32 -12.12 -12.95 -37.44
C HIS A 32 -12.53 -14.28 -38.08
N SER A 33 -12.37 -14.38 -39.40
CA SER A 33 -12.55 -15.63 -40.13
C SER A 33 -11.28 -16.47 -40.03
N ILE A 34 -11.38 -17.63 -39.41
CA ILE A 34 -10.32 -18.64 -39.38
C ILE A 34 -10.64 -19.66 -40.48
N PRO A 35 -9.81 -19.77 -41.53
CA PRO A 35 -10.02 -20.77 -42.56
C PRO A 35 -9.75 -22.16 -41.95
N THR A 36 -10.74 -23.05 -41.98
CA THR A 36 -10.57 -24.44 -41.54
C THR A 36 -10.71 -25.39 -42.72
N GLN A 37 -9.99 -26.52 -42.60
CA GLN A 37 -9.67 -27.54 -43.61
C GLN A 37 -10.53 -27.60 -44.88
N THR A 38 -9.86 -27.77 -46.03
CA THR A 38 -10.48 -28.14 -47.30
C THR A 38 -10.83 -29.63 -47.30
N PHE A 39 -12.12 -29.95 -47.16
CA PHE A 39 -12.65 -31.24 -47.56
C PHE A 39 -13.27 -31.11 -48.95
N SER A 40 -12.77 -31.88 -49.91
CA SER A 40 -13.34 -31.99 -51.27
C SER A 40 -13.70 -30.64 -51.91
N ASP A 41 -12.70 -29.78 -52.14
CA ASP A 41 -12.81 -28.47 -52.82
C ASP A 41 -13.73 -27.41 -52.19
N THR A 42 -14.21 -27.60 -50.95
CA THR A 42 -15.02 -26.59 -50.24
C THR A 42 -14.28 -26.12 -48.98
N THR A 43 -14.06 -24.81 -48.84
CA THR A 43 -13.43 -24.21 -47.64
C THR A 43 -14.52 -23.79 -46.66
N TYR A 44 -14.48 -24.30 -45.43
CA TYR A 44 -15.35 -23.86 -44.36
C TYR A 44 -14.68 -22.71 -43.60
N PHE A 45 -15.44 -21.66 -43.32
CA PHE A 45 -14.95 -20.52 -42.53
C PHE A 45 -15.53 -20.61 -41.13
N TYR A 46 -14.66 -20.66 -40.13
CA TYR A 46 -15.04 -20.52 -38.74
C TYR A 46 -14.95 -19.04 -38.34
N TYR A 47 -15.95 -18.51 -37.64
CA TYR A 47 -15.96 -17.11 -37.21
C TYR A 47 -15.79 -17.03 -35.70
N HIS A 48 -14.74 -16.34 -35.26
CA HIS A 48 -14.41 -16.13 -33.85
C HIS A 48 -14.48 -14.64 -33.50
N LEU A 49 -15.06 -14.30 -32.35
CA LEU A 49 -15.04 -12.96 -31.78
C LEU A 49 -13.69 -12.72 -31.11
N ASP A 50 -12.92 -11.76 -31.63
CA ASP A 50 -11.53 -11.44 -31.26
C ASP A 50 -10.63 -12.66 -31.02
N TYR A 51 -9.81 -12.95 -32.02
CA TYR A 51 -8.82 -14.00 -31.96
C TYR A 51 -7.64 -13.61 -31.04
N ALA A 52 -7.00 -14.60 -30.41
CA ALA A 52 -5.97 -14.51 -29.36
C ALA A 52 -4.79 -13.51 -29.54
N ASN A 53 -4.68 -12.83 -30.68
CA ASN A 53 -3.67 -11.81 -30.95
C ASN A 53 -4.10 -10.37 -30.62
N ASP A 54 -5.36 -10.10 -30.27
CA ASP A 54 -5.80 -8.74 -29.88
C ASP A 54 -5.91 -8.57 -28.35
N THR A 55 -4.76 -8.29 -27.73
CA THR A 55 -4.62 -8.11 -26.27
C THR A 55 -5.44 -6.96 -25.69
N ALA A 56 -6.01 -6.08 -26.53
CA ALA A 56 -6.83 -4.95 -26.09
C ALA A 56 -8.22 -5.35 -25.58
N CYS A 57 -8.70 -6.54 -25.95
CA CYS A 57 -10.06 -7.01 -25.72
C CYS A 57 -10.21 -7.93 -24.51
N MET A 58 -9.08 -8.31 -23.89
CA MET A 58 -9.02 -9.18 -22.72
C MET A 58 -8.37 -8.47 -21.52
N PRO A 59 -8.65 -8.89 -20.27
CA PRO A 59 -7.97 -8.34 -19.10
C PRO A 59 -6.46 -8.62 -19.15
N SER A 60 -5.66 -7.77 -18.50
CA SER A 60 -4.20 -7.91 -18.46
C SER A 60 -3.77 -9.26 -17.88
N GLY A 61 -2.89 -9.99 -18.59
CA GLY A 61 -2.43 -11.32 -18.19
C GLY A 61 -3.39 -12.47 -18.57
N TRP A 62 -4.41 -12.18 -19.37
CA TRP A 62 -5.33 -13.21 -19.84
C TRP A 62 -4.62 -14.23 -20.73
N SER A 63 -4.88 -15.50 -20.42
CA SER A 63 -4.59 -16.65 -21.25
C SER A 63 -5.79 -17.61 -21.16
N PRO A 64 -5.94 -18.57 -22.09
CA PRO A 64 -7.03 -19.55 -22.05
C PRO A 64 -7.09 -20.38 -20.75
N THR A 65 -6.00 -20.42 -19.97
CA THR A 65 -5.85 -21.16 -18.72
C THR A 65 -5.81 -20.27 -17.47
N SER A 66 -5.79 -18.93 -17.61
CA SER A 66 -5.70 -17.99 -16.48
C SER A 66 -6.98 -17.94 -15.65
N TYR A 67 -6.85 -17.88 -14.32
CA TYR A 67 -7.95 -17.67 -13.38
C TYR A 67 -7.77 -16.35 -12.62
N TYR A 68 -8.85 -15.57 -12.47
CA TYR A 68 -8.82 -14.30 -11.75
C TYR A 68 -9.44 -14.41 -10.35
N SER A 69 -8.74 -13.95 -9.31
CA SER A 69 -9.21 -13.97 -7.91
C SER A 69 -8.78 -12.73 -7.11
N PRO A 70 -9.69 -12.06 -6.37
CA PRO A 70 -11.14 -12.25 -6.38
C PRO A 70 -11.71 -11.80 -7.72
N GLY A 71 -12.44 -12.68 -8.40
CA GLY A 71 -12.83 -12.47 -9.80
C GLY A 71 -14.26 -11.93 -9.97
N ARG A 72 -14.42 -10.87 -10.75
CA ARG A 72 -15.71 -10.39 -11.29
C ARG A 72 -15.70 -10.47 -12.81
N CYS A 73 -16.83 -10.80 -13.44
CA CYS A 73 -16.91 -10.81 -14.90
C CYS A 73 -16.68 -9.40 -15.48
N PRO A 74 -15.98 -9.29 -16.63
CA PRO A 74 -15.85 -8.04 -17.36
C PRO A 74 -17.19 -7.42 -17.79
N GLY A 75 -17.19 -6.10 -18.05
CA GLY A 75 -18.34 -5.39 -18.61
C GLY A 75 -18.75 -5.98 -19.95
N GLY A 76 -20.03 -6.34 -20.10
CA GLY A 76 -20.55 -7.00 -21.32
C GLY A 76 -20.38 -8.52 -21.35
N TYR A 77 -19.84 -9.14 -20.30
CA TYR A 77 -19.77 -10.59 -20.12
C TYR A 77 -20.72 -11.03 -18.98
N THR A 78 -21.37 -12.17 -19.16
CA THR A 78 -22.27 -12.80 -18.18
C THR A 78 -21.75 -14.16 -17.74
N VAL A 79 -22.01 -14.51 -16.48
CA VAL A 79 -21.68 -15.82 -15.92
C VAL A 79 -22.46 -16.91 -16.65
N ALA A 80 -21.77 -17.75 -17.41
CA ALA A 80 -22.39 -18.81 -18.22
C ALA A 80 -22.43 -20.17 -17.51
N THR A 81 -21.51 -20.44 -16.59
CA THR A 81 -21.53 -21.64 -15.73
C THR A 81 -20.89 -21.35 -14.38
N THR A 82 -21.35 -22.05 -13.33
CA THR A 82 -20.76 -22.00 -11.99
C THR A 82 -20.53 -23.42 -11.49
N SER A 83 -19.38 -23.65 -10.87
CA SER A 83 -19.09 -24.93 -10.21
C SER A 83 -18.48 -24.66 -8.83
N LEU A 84 -18.90 -25.46 -7.85
CA LEU A 84 -18.42 -25.38 -6.47
C LEU A 84 -17.29 -26.38 -6.27
N SER A 85 -16.16 -25.92 -5.74
CA SER A 85 -15.08 -26.80 -5.27
C SER A 85 -15.02 -26.77 -3.75
N ILE A 86 -15.06 -27.94 -3.11
CA ILE A 86 -14.89 -28.11 -1.67
C ILE A 86 -13.47 -28.63 -1.44
N ILE A 87 -12.62 -27.83 -0.82
CA ILE A 87 -11.26 -28.19 -0.43
C ILE A 87 -11.26 -28.43 1.09
N ASN A 88 -10.78 -29.59 1.54
CA ASN A 88 -10.61 -29.92 2.97
C ASN A 88 -11.87 -29.76 3.88
N ASN A 89 -13.05 -30.16 3.40
CA ASN A 89 -14.30 -30.23 4.19
C ASN A 89 -14.72 -28.95 4.96
N THR A 90 -14.08 -27.82 4.69
CA THR A 90 -14.27 -26.53 5.41
C THR A 90 -14.08 -25.32 4.48
N ARG A 91 -13.43 -25.47 3.32
CA ARG A 91 -13.11 -24.37 2.40
C ARG A 91 -13.86 -24.54 1.08
N THR A 92 -14.76 -23.61 0.77
CA THR A 92 -15.52 -23.58 -0.50
C THR A 92 -15.06 -22.41 -1.37
N ASP A 93 -14.39 -22.72 -2.49
CA ASP A 93 -14.07 -21.74 -3.54
C ASP A 93 -15.08 -21.91 -4.70
N THR A 94 -15.68 -20.81 -5.16
CA THR A 94 -16.62 -20.83 -6.30
C THR A 94 -15.92 -20.33 -7.55
N TRP A 95 -16.00 -21.06 -8.66
CA TRP A 95 -15.45 -20.64 -9.94
C TRP A 95 -16.50 -20.58 -11.03
N ALA A 96 -16.28 -19.71 -12.02
CA ALA A 96 -17.18 -19.52 -13.15
C ALA A 96 -16.46 -19.15 -14.44
N ASN A 97 -17.08 -19.48 -15.58
CA ASN A 97 -16.71 -18.94 -16.89
C ASN A 97 -17.64 -17.78 -17.24
N CYS A 98 -17.06 -16.62 -17.51
CA CYS A 98 -17.73 -15.44 -18.04
C CYS A 98 -17.68 -15.50 -19.57
N CYS A 99 -18.83 -15.53 -20.22
CA CYS A 99 -18.97 -15.46 -21.68
C CYS A 99 -19.55 -14.10 -22.09
N PRO A 100 -19.32 -13.62 -23.33
CA PRO A 100 -19.99 -12.43 -23.84
C PRO A 100 -21.51 -12.55 -23.69
N THR A 101 -22.18 -11.44 -23.40
CA THR A 101 -23.63 -11.43 -23.16
C THR A 101 -24.37 -11.97 -24.40
N GLY A 102 -25.11 -13.06 -24.25
CA GLY A 102 -25.78 -13.75 -25.36
C GLY A 102 -25.06 -14.99 -25.90
N PHE A 103 -23.91 -15.36 -25.34
CA PHE A 103 -23.19 -16.61 -25.62
C PHE A 103 -23.49 -17.65 -24.54
N SER A 104 -23.53 -18.92 -24.94
CA SER A 104 -23.80 -20.09 -24.10
C SER A 104 -22.57 -20.99 -23.98
N ASN A 105 -22.43 -21.69 -22.85
CA ASN A 105 -21.28 -22.58 -22.64
C ASN A 105 -21.50 -23.92 -23.35
N ASN A 106 -20.62 -24.28 -24.29
CA ASN A 106 -20.74 -25.51 -25.06
C ASN A 106 -19.96 -26.65 -24.35
N LYS A 107 -20.68 -27.68 -23.89
CA LYS A 107 -20.10 -28.95 -23.43
C LYS A 107 -20.49 -30.05 -24.42
N SER A 108 -19.83 -30.14 -25.57
CA SER A 108 -19.99 -31.30 -26.44
C SER A 108 -18.93 -32.36 -26.11
N PRO A 109 -19.28 -33.61 -25.75
CA PRO A 109 -18.31 -34.64 -25.38
C PRO A 109 -17.50 -35.23 -26.55
N ASN A 110 -17.78 -34.86 -27.80
CA ASN A 110 -17.26 -35.52 -29.00
C ASN A 110 -16.59 -34.57 -30.01
N ALA A 111 -16.07 -33.42 -29.57
CA ALA A 111 -15.31 -32.53 -30.45
C ALA A 111 -13.84 -32.99 -30.61
N PRO A 112 -13.19 -32.81 -31.79
CA PRO A 112 -11.79 -33.20 -32.01
C PRO A 112 -10.81 -32.38 -31.15
N PRO A 113 -9.55 -32.84 -30.98
CA PRO A 113 -8.62 -32.36 -29.94
C PRO A 113 -8.07 -30.93 -30.10
N TYR A 114 -8.50 -30.17 -31.10
CA TYR A 114 -8.21 -28.73 -31.21
C TYR A 114 -9.21 -27.85 -30.44
N ASP A 115 -10.22 -28.44 -29.81
CA ASP A 115 -11.43 -27.75 -29.32
C ASP A 115 -11.53 -27.73 -27.78
N MET A 116 -10.43 -27.42 -27.08
CA MET A 116 -10.41 -27.26 -25.61
C MET A 116 -10.26 -25.80 -25.13
N THR A 117 -10.15 -24.83 -26.03
CA THR A 117 -10.05 -23.40 -25.67
C THR A 117 -11.37 -22.66 -25.80
N GLU A 118 -12.33 -23.15 -26.58
CA GLU A 118 -13.57 -22.43 -26.89
C GLU A 118 -14.75 -22.84 -25.99
N ALA A 119 -14.91 -22.15 -24.86
CA ALA A 119 -16.00 -22.45 -23.93
C ALA A 119 -17.30 -21.67 -24.21
N CYS A 120 -17.31 -20.66 -25.09
CA CYS A 120 -18.49 -19.81 -25.31
C CYS A 120 -18.91 -19.82 -26.78
N THR A 121 -20.18 -20.14 -27.07
CA THR A 121 -20.74 -20.17 -28.44
C THR A 121 -22.09 -19.46 -28.51
N SER A 122 -22.38 -18.79 -29.62
CA SER A 122 -23.69 -18.20 -29.89
C SER A 122 -24.21 -18.63 -31.25
N SER A 123 -25.50 -18.96 -31.32
CA SER A 123 -26.24 -19.13 -32.57
C SER A 123 -26.82 -17.77 -32.96
N ALA A 124 -26.08 -16.98 -33.74
CA ALA A 124 -26.54 -15.67 -34.17
C ALA A 124 -26.71 -15.61 -35.69
N SER A 125 -27.97 -15.50 -36.13
CA SER A 125 -28.35 -15.00 -37.45
C SER A 125 -28.36 -13.47 -37.42
N SER A 126 -27.20 -12.82 -37.52
CA SER A 126 -27.15 -11.37 -37.68
C SER A 126 -25.88 -10.87 -38.38
N SER A 127 -26.09 -9.83 -39.21
CA SER A 127 -25.12 -9.21 -40.09
C SER A 127 -23.97 -8.50 -39.35
N ALA A 128 -22.72 -8.89 -39.62
CA ALA A 128 -21.53 -8.20 -39.16
C ALA A 128 -20.72 -7.65 -40.35
N THR A 129 -20.03 -6.52 -40.15
CA THR A 129 -19.28 -5.82 -41.20
C THR A 129 -17.80 -6.22 -41.12
N SER A 130 -17.27 -6.86 -42.16
CA SER A 130 -15.84 -7.11 -42.30
C SER A 130 -15.11 -5.85 -42.77
N THR A 131 -13.81 -5.76 -42.45
CA THR A 131 -12.90 -4.71 -42.90
C THR A 131 -12.70 -4.82 -44.42
N GLY A 132 -13.61 -4.22 -45.18
CA GLY A 132 -13.66 -4.29 -46.64
C GLY A 132 -15.08 -4.43 -47.17
N SER A 133 -15.89 -3.38 -47.00
CA SER A 133 -17.17 -3.11 -47.69
C SER A 133 -17.89 -4.28 -48.41
N MET A 134 -18.32 -5.31 -47.69
CA MET A 134 -19.44 -6.18 -48.09
C MET A 134 -20.12 -6.79 -46.84
N THR A 135 -21.42 -6.57 -46.72
CA THR A 135 -22.27 -7.23 -45.70
C THR A 135 -22.65 -8.62 -46.22
N GLN A 136 -22.13 -9.69 -45.61
CA GLN A 136 -22.57 -11.05 -45.91
C GLN A 136 -23.36 -11.63 -44.74
N SER A 137 -24.50 -12.24 -45.05
CA SER A 137 -25.32 -12.99 -44.11
C SER A 137 -24.83 -14.43 -44.05
N PHE A 138 -24.46 -14.91 -42.86
CA PHE A 138 -24.03 -16.29 -42.64
C PHE A 138 -25.00 -17.00 -41.70
N ASP A 139 -25.16 -18.31 -41.89
CA ASP A 139 -25.89 -19.22 -41.00
C ASP A 139 -24.82 -20.14 -40.37
N GLY A 140 -24.42 -19.88 -39.13
CA GLY A 140 -23.29 -20.55 -38.47
C GLY A 140 -23.16 -20.23 -36.98
N GLN A 141 -22.36 -21.04 -36.26
CA GLN A 141 -22.01 -20.77 -34.86
C GLN A 141 -20.82 -19.82 -34.79
N ILE A 142 -20.86 -18.86 -33.86
CA ILE A 142 -19.75 -17.97 -33.56
C ILE A 142 -19.11 -18.41 -32.24
N GLY A 143 -17.79 -18.60 -32.26
CA GLY A 143 -16.97 -18.92 -31.08
C GLY A 143 -16.47 -17.67 -30.36
N ALA A 144 -16.25 -17.79 -29.05
CA ALA A 144 -15.60 -16.77 -28.23
C ALA A 144 -14.84 -17.40 -27.05
N ASP A 145 -13.79 -16.70 -26.64
CA ASP A 145 -12.95 -17.09 -25.52
C ASP A 145 -13.57 -16.71 -24.14
N PRO A 146 -13.55 -17.61 -23.14
CA PRO A 146 -14.07 -17.32 -21.80
C PRO A 146 -13.07 -16.55 -20.92
N VAL A 147 -13.60 -15.73 -20.00
CA VAL A 147 -12.82 -15.22 -18.85
C VAL A 147 -13.16 -16.04 -17.61
N ARG A 148 -12.17 -16.67 -16.99
CA ARG A 148 -12.38 -17.56 -15.83
C ARG A 148 -12.16 -16.82 -14.52
N ILE A 149 -13.15 -16.84 -13.63
CA ILE A 149 -13.11 -16.12 -12.35
C ILE A 149 -13.30 -17.06 -11.16
N ILE A 150 -12.70 -16.72 -10.02
CA ILE A 150 -12.80 -17.42 -8.74
C ILE A 150 -13.03 -16.40 -7.63
N TRP A 151 -14.01 -16.63 -6.75
CA TRP A 151 -14.28 -15.75 -5.62
C TRP A 151 -14.80 -16.50 -4.39
N ARG A 152 -14.66 -15.84 -3.23
CA ARG A 152 -15.25 -16.24 -1.95
C ARG A 152 -16.35 -15.28 -1.52
N SER A 153 -17.23 -15.73 -0.64
CA SER A 153 -18.22 -14.85 0.00
C SER A 153 -17.58 -13.80 0.92
N GLU A 154 -16.38 -14.04 1.42
CA GLU A 154 -15.63 -13.15 2.32
C GLU A 154 -14.83 -12.07 1.57
N ASP A 155 -14.46 -12.31 0.30
CA ASP A 155 -13.64 -11.39 -0.51
C ASP A 155 -14.32 -10.02 -0.78
N PHE A 156 -15.62 -9.90 -0.48
CA PHE A 156 -16.41 -8.69 -0.66
C PHE A 156 -16.85 -8.04 0.67
N SER A 157 -16.28 -8.46 1.80
CA SER A 157 -16.53 -7.86 3.13
C SER A 157 -15.36 -6.98 3.57
N PRO A 158 -15.60 -5.75 4.08
CA PRO A 158 -14.53 -4.92 4.62
C PRO A 158 -14.23 -5.32 6.07
N SER A 159 -13.09 -5.96 6.34
CA SER A 159 -12.62 -6.14 7.72
C SER A 159 -11.10 -6.07 7.87
N SER A 160 -10.68 -4.95 8.46
CA SER A 160 -9.68 -4.79 9.53
C SER A 160 -8.74 -5.98 9.82
N ALA A 161 -7.48 -5.85 9.42
CA ALA A 161 -6.40 -6.68 9.94
C ALA A 161 -5.69 -5.94 11.09
N ASN A 162 -5.88 -6.48 12.29
CA ASN A 162 -5.22 -6.08 13.53
C ASN A 162 -3.98 -6.98 13.69
N ALA A 163 -2.79 -6.40 13.82
CA ALA A 163 -1.56 -7.13 14.14
C ALA A 163 -0.74 -6.36 15.19
N GLN A 164 -0.86 -6.80 16.45
CA GLN A 164 0.13 -6.62 17.51
C GLN A 164 1.44 -7.29 17.06
N GLY A 165 2.67 -6.85 17.32
CA GLY A 165 3.22 -5.79 18.15
C GLY A 165 4.70 -6.16 18.39
N GLY A 166 5.61 -5.20 18.30
CA GLY A 166 7.04 -5.42 18.53
C GLY A 166 7.79 -4.09 18.61
N HIS A 167 7.68 -3.41 19.75
CA HIS A 167 8.33 -2.12 20.00
C HIS A 167 9.81 -2.30 20.34
N ALA A 168 10.69 -1.63 19.58
CA ALA A 168 12.01 -1.25 20.06
C ALA A 168 11.89 0.04 20.89
N SER A 169 12.19 -0.09 22.18
CA SER A 169 12.21 0.98 23.18
C SER A 169 13.43 1.89 22.99
N LEU A 170 13.22 3.19 22.82
CA LEU A 170 14.28 4.21 22.93
C LEU A 170 14.57 4.59 24.40
N SER A 171 15.86 4.87 24.64
CA SER A 171 16.56 5.10 25.91
C SER A 171 15.89 6.06 26.92
N ASN A 172 16.05 5.72 28.20
CA ASN A 172 15.42 6.35 29.38
C ASN A 172 16.00 7.72 29.78
N ASP A 173 17.05 8.22 29.13
CA ASP A 173 17.79 9.37 29.66
C ASP A 173 17.33 10.76 29.19
N ALA A 174 16.34 10.85 28.28
CA ALA A 174 15.72 12.13 27.90
C ALA A 174 14.36 12.39 28.57
N LYS A 175 13.69 11.34 29.08
CA LYS A 175 12.33 11.44 29.66
C LYS A 175 12.29 12.06 31.05
N ALA A 176 13.40 12.04 31.80
CA ALA A 176 13.44 12.52 33.18
C ALA A 176 13.69 14.03 33.33
N GLY A 177 14.29 14.71 32.33
CA GLY A 177 14.75 16.10 32.48
C GLY A 177 13.66 17.17 32.38
N ILE A 178 12.63 16.96 31.54
CA ILE A 178 11.73 18.05 31.11
C ILE A 178 10.37 17.97 31.83
N GLY A 179 9.90 16.77 32.19
CA GLY A 179 8.70 16.60 33.02
C GLY A 179 8.84 17.23 34.41
N ILE A 180 10.06 17.27 34.94
CA ILE A 180 10.38 17.85 36.26
C ILE A 180 10.56 19.37 36.15
N GLY A 181 11.14 19.89 35.07
CA GLY A 181 11.34 21.34 34.86
C GLY A 181 10.05 22.12 34.65
N VAL A 182 9.09 21.57 33.89
CA VAL A 182 7.80 22.25 33.61
C VAL A 182 6.87 22.18 34.81
N THR A 183 6.81 21.04 35.49
CA THR A 183 6.03 20.91 36.73
C THR A 183 6.59 21.81 37.82
N LEU A 184 7.91 21.87 38.02
CA LEU A 184 8.55 22.80 38.96
C LEU A 184 8.37 24.27 38.56
N GLY A 185 8.45 24.62 37.27
CA GLY A 185 8.24 26.00 36.80
C GLY A 185 6.82 26.50 37.05
N VAL A 186 5.81 25.67 36.76
CA VAL A 186 4.40 25.97 37.07
C VAL A 186 4.17 26.00 38.57
N PHE A 187 4.77 25.09 39.35
CA PHE A 187 4.68 25.10 40.81
C PHE A 187 5.34 26.35 41.43
N ILE A 188 6.48 26.79 40.91
CA ILE A 188 7.19 27.99 41.35
C ILE A 188 6.39 29.24 40.99
N ILE A 189 5.79 29.33 39.80
CA ILE A 189 4.91 30.46 39.45
C ILE A 189 3.66 30.47 40.34
N PHE A 190 3.07 29.31 40.60
CA PHE A 190 1.91 29.17 41.49
C PHE A 190 2.26 29.54 42.93
N ILE A 191 3.43 29.11 43.44
CA ILE A 191 3.94 29.46 44.76
C ILE A 191 4.34 30.95 44.81
N CYS A 192 4.97 31.51 43.79
CA CYS A 192 5.31 32.93 43.69
C CYS A 192 4.06 33.82 43.63
N ALA A 193 3.01 33.37 42.95
CA ALA A 193 1.71 34.04 42.91
C ALA A 193 1.01 33.96 44.28
N LEU A 194 0.98 32.78 44.91
CA LEU A 194 0.42 32.59 46.26
C LEU A 194 1.21 33.34 47.34
N THR A 195 2.54 33.38 47.25
CA THR A 195 3.41 34.10 48.20
C THR A 195 3.35 35.61 47.99
N SER A 196 3.36 36.10 46.75
CA SER A 196 3.13 37.51 46.45
C SER A 196 1.73 37.95 46.93
N PHE A 197 0.73 37.10 46.77
CA PHE A 197 -0.64 37.35 47.25
C PHE A 197 -0.76 37.31 48.78
N TYR A 198 -0.11 36.35 49.44
CA TYR A 198 -0.05 36.28 50.90
C TYR A 198 0.65 37.50 51.50
N LEU A 199 1.73 37.96 50.86
CA LEU A 199 2.45 39.17 51.26
C LEU A 199 1.64 40.45 50.97
N PHE A 200 0.88 40.51 49.87
CA PHE A 200 -0.02 41.63 49.59
C PHE A 200 -1.19 41.71 50.58
N ARG A 201 -1.75 40.54 50.95
CA ARG A 201 -2.81 40.45 51.97
C ARG A 201 -2.32 40.90 53.34
N LYS A 202 -1.11 40.49 53.75
CA LYS A 202 -0.51 40.89 55.03
C LYS A 202 -0.25 42.40 55.10
N ARG A 203 0.03 43.06 53.96
CA ARG A 203 0.31 44.50 53.91
C ARG A 203 -0.94 45.39 53.94
N ASN A 204 -2.13 44.85 53.63
CA ASN A 204 -3.38 45.62 53.52
C ASN A 204 -4.50 45.25 54.51
N GLN A 205 -4.28 44.32 55.45
CA GLN A 205 -5.20 44.13 56.58
C GLN A 205 -5.01 45.25 57.60
N ARG A 206 -5.88 46.27 57.56
CA ARG A 206 -6.13 47.18 58.69
C ARG A 206 -7.29 46.62 59.54
N PRO A 207 -7.29 46.85 60.86
CA PRO A 207 -8.24 46.23 61.79
C PRO A 207 -9.69 46.61 61.48
N ALA A 208 -10.62 45.71 61.84
CA ALA A 208 -12.06 45.86 61.66
C ALA A 208 -12.55 47.22 62.20
N THR A 209 -13.26 47.97 61.34
CA THR A 209 -13.85 49.25 61.69
C THR A 209 -15.14 49.01 62.49
N ASN A 210 -15.18 49.48 63.73
CA ASN A 210 -16.41 49.52 64.53
C ASN A 210 -17.34 50.60 63.95
N TYR A 211 -18.60 50.26 63.68
CA TYR A 211 -19.62 51.23 63.25
C TYR A 211 -20.66 51.45 64.36
N THR A 212 -21.20 52.67 64.44
CA THR A 212 -22.34 53.02 65.30
C THR A 212 -23.57 53.24 64.43
N LEU A 213 -24.63 52.45 64.66
CA LEU A 213 -25.94 52.68 64.04
C LEU A 213 -26.58 53.95 64.59
N VAL A 214 -26.99 54.86 63.70
CA VAL A 214 -27.84 56.01 64.06
C VAL A 214 -29.28 55.64 63.72
N GLN A 215 -30.10 55.46 64.76
CA GLN A 215 -31.56 55.35 64.58
C GLN A 215 -32.15 56.73 64.34
N VAL A 216 -32.95 56.86 63.27
CA VAL A 216 -33.80 58.04 63.04
C VAL A 216 -35.21 57.64 63.49
N SER A 217 -35.63 58.10 64.67
CA SER A 217 -37.02 57.99 65.13
C SER A 217 -37.91 58.95 64.37
N LYS A 218 -39.18 58.57 64.20
CA LYS A 218 -40.10 59.19 63.25
C LYS A 218 -40.80 60.45 63.75
N ASP A 219 -40.53 60.91 64.97
CA ASP A 219 -41.17 62.08 65.54
C ASP A 219 -40.12 63.02 66.16
N GLU A 220 -40.13 64.25 65.66
CA GLU A 220 -39.44 65.47 66.10
C GLU A 220 -37.90 65.52 66.26
N GLU A 221 -37.41 66.68 65.87
CA GLU A 221 -36.03 67.18 65.78
C GLU A 221 -35.20 67.00 67.08
N LYS A 222 -34.43 65.90 67.20
CA LYS A 222 -33.14 65.86 67.94
C LYS A 222 -32.37 64.56 67.71
N VAL A 223 -31.13 64.67 67.22
CA VAL A 223 -30.21 63.53 67.09
C VAL A 223 -29.63 63.19 68.48
N GLN A 224 -30.05 62.07 69.07
CA GLN A 224 -29.34 61.45 70.20
C GLN A 224 -28.41 60.35 69.70
N ARG A 225 -27.13 60.44 70.06
CA ARG A 225 -26.08 59.46 69.72
C ARG A 225 -26.18 58.30 70.73
N SER A 226 -26.65 57.15 70.26
CA SER A 226 -26.65 55.88 71.02
C SER A 226 -25.20 55.43 71.30
N SER A 227 -24.91 55.03 72.55
CA SER A 227 -23.59 54.76 73.11
C SER A 227 -23.24 53.27 73.27
N SER A 228 -23.86 52.37 72.50
CA SER A 228 -23.53 50.94 72.56
C SER A 228 -23.26 50.36 71.17
N ALA A 229 -21.98 50.11 70.88
CA ALA A 229 -21.54 49.37 69.70
C ALA A 229 -22.00 47.90 69.83
N GLN A 230 -22.92 47.47 68.96
CA GLN A 230 -23.30 46.07 68.83
C GLN A 230 -22.39 45.40 67.79
N ASN A 231 -21.68 44.35 68.21
CA ASN A 231 -20.88 43.51 67.33
C ASN A 231 -21.81 42.60 66.52
N VAL A 232 -21.90 42.81 65.20
CA VAL A 232 -22.46 41.79 64.30
C VAL A 232 -21.44 40.66 64.19
N PRO A 233 -21.77 39.41 64.57
CA PRO A 233 -20.86 38.29 64.39
C PRO A 233 -20.74 38.00 62.90
N SER A 234 -19.68 38.50 62.28
CA SER A 234 -19.38 38.22 60.88
C SER A 234 -18.81 36.81 60.77
N ASN A 235 -19.65 35.79 60.72
CA ASN A 235 -19.23 34.45 60.31
C ASN A 235 -19.03 34.47 58.78
N ARG A 236 -18.05 35.25 58.32
CA ARG A 236 -17.70 35.40 56.91
C ARG A 236 -17.12 34.08 56.47
N SER A 237 -17.74 33.41 55.51
CA SER A 237 -17.09 32.26 54.92
C SER A 237 -15.78 32.73 54.27
N PRO A 238 -14.66 32.07 54.55
CA PRO A 238 -13.37 32.48 54.01
C PRO A 238 -13.35 32.37 52.47
N TRP A 239 -14.19 31.51 51.89
CA TRP A 239 -14.33 31.31 50.45
C TRP A 239 -15.00 32.50 49.74
N LEU A 240 -16.09 33.05 50.27
CA LEU A 240 -16.75 34.22 49.66
C LEU A 240 -15.87 35.47 49.71
N THR A 241 -15.16 35.69 50.82
CA THR A 241 -14.24 36.83 50.95
C THR A 241 -12.98 36.67 50.10
N LEU A 242 -12.46 35.45 49.90
CA LEU A 242 -11.36 35.21 48.98
C LEU A 242 -11.78 35.42 47.52
N GLY A 243 -12.99 35.02 47.15
CA GLY A 243 -13.46 35.06 45.76
C GLY A 243 -13.91 36.43 45.27
N PHE A 244 -14.85 37.05 46.00
CA PHE A 244 -15.48 38.29 45.57
C PHE A 244 -14.60 39.51 45.81
N ASP A 245 -13.84 39.53 46.91
CA ASP A 245 -13.06 40.69 47.33
C ASP A 245 -11.57 40.59 46.93
N SER A 246 -11.18 39.62 46.09
CA SER A 246 -9.79 39.47 45.63
C SER A 246 -9.67 38.99 44.17
N TRP A 247 -8.49 39.17 43.57
CA TRP A 247 -8.16 38.72 42.20
C TRP A 247 -7.66 37.27 42.11
N ILE A 248 -7.90 36.45 43.15
CA ILE A 248 -7.26 35.12 43.24
C ILE A 248 -7.77 34.14 42.18
N TYR A 249 -9.07 34.11 41.89
CA TYR A 249 -9.64 33.19 40.90
C TYR A 249 -9.21 33.54 39.48
N GLU A 250 -9.12 34.83 39.16
CA GLU A 250 -8.63 35.30 37.87
C GLU A 250 -7.13 35.02 37.71
N SER A 251 -6.36 35.16 38.80
CA SER A 251 -4.94 34.82 38.82
C SER A 251 -4.72 33.31 38.59
N ILE A 252 -5.53 32.47 39.24
CA ILE A 252 -5.49 31.01 39.02
C ILE A 252 -5.86 30.67 37.58
N ALA A 253 -6.92 31.27 37.03
CA ALA A 253 -7.36 31.04 35.66
C ALA A 253 -6.28 31.43 34.63
N VAL A 254 -5.61 32.57 34.82
CA VAL A 254 -4.51 33.01 33.95
C VAL A 254 -3.28 32.11 34.11
N CYS A 255 -2.91 31.71 35.32
CA CYS A 255 -1.80 30.78 35.56
C CYS A 255 -2.05 29.41 34.90
N PHE A 256 -3.29 28.91 35.00
CA PHE A 256 -3.70 27.67 34.36
C PHE A 256 -3.65 27.79 32.83
N SER A 257 -4.10 28.91 32.27
CA SER A 257 -4.02 29.20 30.84
C SER A 257 -2.56 29.21 30.33
N ILE A 258 -1.63 29.80 31.10
CA ILE A 258 -0.19 29.78 30.82
C ILE A 258 0.36 28.35 30.87
N ALA A 259 0.00 27.58 31.89
CA ALA A 259 0.46 26.19 32.04
C ALA A 259 0.04 25.32 30.85
N CYS A 260 -1.20 25.46 30.36
CA CYS A 260 -1.67 24.79 29.16
C CYS A 260 -0.87 25.19 27.91
N LEU A 261 -0.53 26.47 27.73
CA LEU A 261 0.29 26.91 26.59
C LEU A 261 1.71 26.34 26.66
N VAL A 262 2.33 26.34 27.84
CA VAL A 262 3.65 25.74 28.04
C VAL A 262 3.61 24.24 27.72
N ALA A 263 2.57 23.54 28.15
CA ALA A 263 2.38 22.13 27.80
C ALA A 263 2.29 21.92 26.28
N ILE A 264 1.55 22.77 25.56
CA ILE A 264 1.49 22.74 24.08
C ILE A 264 2.89 22.92 23.48
N VAL A 265 3.66 23.92 23.93
CA VAL A 265 5.03 24.17 23.43
C VAL A 265 5.93 22.97 23.66
N CYS A 266 5.92 22.38 24.85
CA CYS A 266 6.75 21.23 25.17
C CYS A 266 6.39 20.00 24.33
N ILE A 267 5.10 19.71 24.16
CA ILE A 267 4.65 18.61 23.29
C ILE A 267 5.15 18.83 21.86
N LEU A 268 5.00 20.04 21.33
CA LEU A 268 5.44 20.38 19.98
C LEU A 268 6.95 20.21 19.82
N GLN A 269 7.77 20.65 20.78
CA GLN A 269 9.24 20.47 20.72
C GLN A 269 9.68 19.00 20.74
N ILE A 270 8.95 18.14 21.45
CA ILE A 270 9.30 16.71 21.56
C ILE A 270 9.00 15.96 20.27
N TYR A 271 7.89 16.31 19.61
CA TYR A 271 7.42 15.59 18.43
C TYR A 271 7.87 16.23 17.10
N ASP A 272 8.49 17.42 17.11
CA ASP A 272 9.00 18.06 15.88
C ASP A 272 10.08 17.19 15.22
N GLY A 273 9.87 16.83 13.95
CA GLY A 273 10.77 15.97 13.17
C GLY A 273 10.71 14.47 13.52
N GLN A 274 9.77 14.03 14.36
CA GLN A 274 9.57 12.62 14.69
C GLN A 274 8.49 11.99 13.80
N LEU A 275 8.58 10.66 13.62
CA LEU A 275 7.51 9.87 13.00
C LEU A 275 6.20 10.05 13.79
N SER A 276 5.06 10.06 13.09
CA SER A 276 3.77 10.27 13.75
C SER A 276 3.56 9.20 14.84
N PRO A 277 3.39 9.59 16.12
CA PRO A 277 3.25 8.63 17.19
C PRO A 277 1.90 7.90 17.11
N ASN A 278 1.93 6.57 17.21
CA ASN A 278 0.73 5.78 17.46
C ASN A 278 0.37 5.87 18.94
N LEU A 279 -0.51 6.80 19.29
CA LEU A 279 -1.04 6.95 20.65
C LEU A 279 -2.10 5.87 20.93
N PRO A 280 -2.25 5.44 22.20
CA PRO A 280 -3.29 4.48 22.57
C PRO A 280 -4.68 5.04 22.26
N SER A 281 -5.55 4.20 21.69
CA SER A 281 -6.94 4.53 21.31
C SER A 281 -7.12 5.47 20.10
N ASP A 282 -6.18 5.47 19.14
CA ASP A 282 -6.26 6.22 17.87
C ASP A 282 -6.43 7.75 18.03
N ILE A 283 -6.04 8.30 19.19
CA ILE A 283 -6.08 9.74 19.45
C ILE A 283 -4.95 10.42 18.71
N THR A 284 -5.24 11.40 17.84
CA THR A 284 -4.20 12.16 17.13
C THR A 284 -3.54 13.23 18.01
N LEU A 285 -2.30 13.59 17.69
CA LEU A 285 -1.58 14.70 18.35
C LEU A 285 -2.37 16.03 18.26
N ASN A 286 -3.06 16.25 17.14
CA ASN A 286 -3.94 17.40 16.92
C ASN A 286 -5.08 17.46 17.94
N THR A 287 -5.65 16.31 18.29
CA THR A 287 -6.73 16.23 19.29
C THR A 287 -6.24 16.70 20.67
N VAL A 288 -5.06 16.25 21.10
CA VAL A 288 -4.47 16.62 22.41
C VAL A 288 -4.23 18.12 22.49
N ILE A 289 -3.63 18.70 21.45
CA ILE A 289 -3.32 20.13 21.40
C ILE A 289 -4.60 20.98 21.32
N SER A 290 -5.61 20.54 20.57
CA SER A 290 -6.91 21.22 20.47
C SER A 290 -7.62 21.30 21.83
N VAL A 291 -7.59 20.22 22.63
CA VAL A 291 -8.16 20.21 23.98
C VAL A 291 -7.43 21.18 24.90
N LEU A 292 -6.09 21.12 24.94
CA LEU A 292 -5.28 22.04 25.76
C LEU A 292 -5.51 23.51 25.38
N ALA A 293 -5.64 23.80 24.08
CA ALA A 293 -5.91 25.13 23.57
C ALA A 293 -7.30 25.63 23.96
N THR A 294 -8.33 24.80 23.84
CA THR A 294 -9.70 25.14 24.23
C THR A 294 -9.79 25.51 25.71
N VAL A 295 -9.11 24.74 26.56
CA VAL A 295 -9.03 24.96 28.01
C VAL A 295 -8.25 26.24 28.33
N SER A 296 -7.11 26.47 27.64
CA SER A 296 -6.31 27.69 27.78
C SER A 296 -7.10 28.94 27.41
N LYS A 297 -7.76 28.95 26.24
CA LYS A 297 -8.62 30.03 25.74
C LYS A 297 -9.75 30.36 26.71
N SER A 298 -10.49 29.35 27.15
CA SER A 298 -11.66 29.55 28.03
C SER A 298 -11.26 30.21 29.36
N SER A 299 -10.14 29.75 29.93
CA SER A 299 -9.59 30.29 31.18
C SER A 299 -9.14 31.74 31.03
N LEU A 300 -8.53 32.09 29.89
CA LEU A 300 -8.12 33.46 29.56
C LEU A 300 -9.34 34.39 29.40
N VAL A 301 -10.35 33.97 28.61
CA VAL A 301 -11.56 34.77 28.35
C VAL A 301 -12.34 35.03 29.64
N TYR A 302 -12.43 34.04 30.54
CA TYR A 302 -13.01 34.22 31.87
C TYR A 302 -12.34 35.36 32.65
N ALA A 303 -11.00 35.32 32.77
CA ALA A 303 -10.26 36.36 33.50
C ALA A 303 -10.40 37.75 32.86
N VAL A 304 -10.42 37.82 31.52
CA VAL A 304 -10.64 39.08 30.79
C VAL A 304 -12.05 39.62 30.99
N GLY A 305 -13.07 38.75 31.04
CA GLY A 305 -14.46 39.14 31.32
C GLY A 305 -14.60 39.84 32.68
N GLU A 306 -13.98 39.29 33.73
CA GLU A 306 -13.96 39.90 35.06
C GLU A 306 -13.18 41.23 35.09
N CYS A 307 -12.10 41.34 34.29
CA CYS A 307 -11.38 42.62 34.11
C CYS A 307 -12.29 43.70 33.49
N ILE A 308 -13.03 43.37 32.43
CA ILE A 308 -13.99 44.29 31.78
C ILE A 308 -15.08 44.69 32.79
N GLY A 309 -15.58 43.73 33.57
CA GLY A 309 -16.55 43.96 34.64
C GLY A 309 -16.07 44.95 35.69
N GLN A 310 -14.80 44.87 36.11
CA GLN A 310 -14.23 45.82 37.07
C GLN A 310 -13.95 47.21 36.44
N LEU A 311 -13.47 47.23 35.20
CA LEU A 311 -13.19 48.48 34.48
C LEU A 311 -14.46 49.32 34.25
N ARG A 312 -15.64 48.69 34.14
CA ARG A 312 -16.94 49.36 34.18
C ARG A 312 -17.03 50.33 35.36
N TRP A 313 -16.82 49.84 36.57
CA TRP A 313 -16.96 50.64 37.80
C TRP A 313 -15.92 51.75 37.90
N ILE A 314 -14.69 51.48 37.46
CA ILE A 314 -13.61 52.48 37.39
C ILE A 314 -14.00 53.62 36.44
N SER A 315 -14.58 53.28 35.28
CA SER A 315 -15.02 54.24 34.26
C SER A 315 -16.12 55.18 34.77
N PHE A 316 -17.12 54.63 35.46
CA PHE A 316 -18.22 55.39 36.06
C PHE A 316 -17.78 56.25 37.25
N ARG A 317 -16.74 55.84 37.99
CA ARG A 317 -16.16 56.67 39.05
C ARG A 317 -15.36 57.85 38.51
N GLN A 318 -14.64 57.66 37.41
CA GLN A 318 -13.79 58.69 36.83
C GLN A 318 -14.55 59.74 36.02
N SER A 319 -15.66 59.36 35.37
CA SER A 319 -16.40 60.22 34.44
C SER A 319 -17.90 59.96 34.48
N ARG A 320 -18.71 61.01 34.34
CA ARG A 320 -20.17 60.88 34.18
C ARG A 320 -20.49 60.25 32.82
N ARG A 321 -21.15 59.09 32.83
CA ARG A 321 -21.52 58.31 31.63
C ARG A 321 -23.00 57.93 31.66
N PRO A 322 -23.65 57.70 30.50
CA PRO A 322 -25.04 57.26 30.46
C PRO A 322 -25.19 55.84 31.04
N LEU A 323 -26.30 55.58 31.72
CA LEU A 323 -26.54 54.28 32.38
C LEU A 323 -26.60 53.11 31.39
N THR A 324 -26.96 53.36 30.13
CA THR A 324 -26.90 52.37 29.04
C THR A 324 -25.51 51.76 28.86
N ASP A 325 -24.44 52.50 29.21
CA ASP A 325 -23.08 51.99 29.11
C ASP A 325 -22.84 50.85 30.11
N VAL A 326 -23.58 50.74 31.22
CA VAL A 326 -23.52 49.59 32.14
C VAL A 326 -23.86 48.28 31.40
N GLN A 327 -24.90 48.30 30.58
CA GLN A 327 -25.31 47.16 29.77
C GLN A 327 -24.33 46.90 28.63
N LEU A 328 -23.72 47.94 28.07
CA LEU A 328 -22.68 47.82 27.05
C LEU A 328 -21.43 47.11 27.59
N TYR A 329 -20.94 47.50 28.77
CA TYR A 329 -19.80 46.85 29.44
C TYR A 329 -20.12 45.39 29.80
N ASP A 330 -21.31 45.11 30.33
CA ASP A 330 -21.74 43.74 30.64
C ASP A 330 -21.82 42.88 29.38
N SER A 331 -22.41 43.40 28.31
CA SER A 331 -22.47 42.72 27.00
C SER A 331 -21.06 42.47 26.42
N ALA A 332 -20.12 43.41 26.61
CA ALA A 332 -18.74 43.26 26.16
C ALA A 332 -17.98 42.16 26.90
N SER A 333 -18.21 42.03 28.21
CA SER A 333 -17.59 40.98 29.03
C SER A 333 -18.04 39.55 28.68
N ARG A 334 -19.22 39.41 28.04
CA ARG A 334 -19.84 38.10 27.74
C ARG A 334 -19.66 37.64 26.31
N GLY A 335 -19.20 38.51 25.40
CA GLY A 335 -19.06 38.09 24.01
C GLY A 335 -18.52 39.16 23.04
N PRO A 336 -18.24 38.72 21.80
CA PRO A 336 -17.59 39.54 20.79
C PRO A 336 -18.46 40.70 20.29
N TRP A 337 -19.80 40.56 20.27
CA TRP A 337 -20.69 41.62 19.79
C TRP A 337 -20.66 42.86 20.70
N GLY A 338 -20.76 42.68 22.01
CA GLY A 338 -20.62 43.80 22.96
C GLY A 338 -19.22 44.40 22.92
N SER A 339 -18.19 43.56 22.74
CA SER A 339 -16.80 44.00 22.58
C SER A 339 -16.61 44.85 21.32
N LEU A 340 -17.27 44.52 20.21
CA LEU A 340 -17.22 45.32 18.99
C LEU A 340 -17.85 46.70 19.18
N LEU A 341 -19.03 46.76 19.82
CA LEU A 341 -19.73 48.01 20.09
C LEU A 341 -18.93 48.95 21.00
N ILE A 342 -18.22 48.40 22.00
CA ILE A 342 -17.43 49.21 22.92
C ILE A 342 -16.19 49.82 22.26
N ILE A 343 -15.57 49.11 21.31
CA ILE A 343 -14.43 49.62 20.52
C ILE A 343 -14.84 50.85 19.71
N PHE A 344 -15.99 50.79 19.02
CA PHE A 344 -16.51 51.93 18.26
C PHE A 344 -16.91 53.11 19.14
N ARG A 345 -17.43 52.83 20.35
CA ARG A 345 -17.87 53.84 21.32
C ARG A 345 -16.70 54.58 21.97
N ASP A 346 -15.73 53.84 22.52
CA ASP A 346 -14.60 54.40 23.30
C ASP A 346 -13.41 54.85 22.41
N LYS A 347 -13.48 54.63 21.08
CA LYS A 347 -12.44 55.02 20.09
C LYS A 347 -11.01 54.55 20.44
N CYS A 348 -10.88 53.33 20.98
CA CYS A 348 -9.59 52.72 21.37
C CYS A 348 -8.77 53.48 22.44
N ARG A 349 -9.40 54.32 23.27
CA ARG A 349 -8.69 55.16 24.27
C ARG A 349 -8.64 54.60 25.68
N SER A 350 -9.39 53.51 25.95
CA SER A 350 -9.60 52.97 27.29
C SER A 350 -9.01 51.57 27.43
N LEU A 351 -8.59 51.19 28.65
CA LEU A 351 -8.14 49.81 28.96
C LEU A 351 -9.19 48.75 28.60
N VAL A 352 -10.47 49.12 28.58
CA VAL A 352 -11.55 48.20 28.18
C VAL A 352 -11.46 47.80 26.72
N THR A 353 -10.93 48.67 25.87
CA THR A 353 -10.76 48.36 24.43
C THR A 353 -9.72 47.26 24.22
N VAL A 354 -8.70 47.16 25.08
CA VAL A 354 -7.74 46.05 25.08
C VAL A 354 -8.43 44.72 25.41
N GLY A 355 -9.29 44.70 26.45
CA GLY A 355 -10.09 43.53 26.81
C GLY A 355 -11.05 43.12 25.67
N ALA A 356 -11.69 44.09 25.03
CA ALA A 356 -12.58 43.86 23.90
C ALA A 356 -11.85 43.26 22.68
N PHE A 357 -10.63 43.72 22.37
CA PHE A 357 -9.80 43.12 21.32
C PHE A 357 -9.42 41.67 21.64
N ILE A 358 -9.08 41.35 22.89
CA ILE A 358 -8.77 39.98 23.31
C ILE A 358 -9.98 39.06 23.11
N VAL A 359 -11.18 39.48 23.50
CA VAL A 359 -12.42 38.69 23.32
C VAL A 359 -12.71 38.43 21.83
N ILE A 360 -12.48 39.40 20.95
CA ILE A 360 -12.66 39.24 19.49
C ILE A 360 -11.59 38.33 18.90
N LEU A 361 -10.31 38.57 19.21
CA LEU A 361 -9.18 37.78 18.69
C LEU A 361 -9.18 36.34 19.22
N ALA A 362 -9.77 36.08 20.40
CA ALA A 362 -9.97 34.73 20.92
C ALA A 362 -10.80 33.84 19.99
N LEU A 363 -11.60 34.40 19.07
CA LEU A 363 -12.31 33.62 18.05
C LEU A 363 -11.34 32.93 17.08
N ALA A 364 -10.20 33.54 16.78
CA ALA A 364 -9.17 32.99 15.89
C ALA A 364 -8.17 32.06 16.60
N PHE A 365 -8.28 31.91 17.92
CA PHE A 365 -7.35 31.10 18.72
C PHE A 365 -7.30 29.63 18.25
N ASP A 366 -8.46 28.98 18.10
CA ASP A 366 -8.53 27.55 17.75
C ASP A 366 -8.06 27.27 16.31
N PRO A 367 -8.48 28.05 15.28
CA PRO A 367 -7.94 27.90 13.92
C PRO A 367 -6.42 28.05 13.83
N PHE A 368 -5.82 28.97 14.60
CA PHE A 368 -4.37 29.13 14.64
C PHE A 368 -3.69 27.91 15.25
N VAL A 369 -4.22 27.38 16.36
CA VAL A 369 -3.67 26.18 16.99
C VAL A 369 -3.76 24.96 16.08
N GLN A 370 -4.84 24.81 15.32
CA GLN A 370 -5.01 23.69 14.38
C GLN A 370 -3.96 23.70 13.25
N GLN A 371 -3.44 24.86 12.87
CA GLN A 371 -2.44 25.01 11.79
C GLN A 371 -0.99 24.81 12.26
N ILE A 372 -0.77 24.58 13.56
CA ILE A 372 0.57 24.39 14.12
C ILE A 372 1.21 23.09 13.61
N ILE A 373 0.43 22.02 13.43
CA ILE A 373 0.95 20.71 13.02
C ILE A 373 0.59 20.43 11.57
N SER A 374 1.60 20.01 10.80
CA SER A 374 1.44 19.42 9.49
C SER A 374 2.07 18.02 9.47
N TYR A 375 1.57 17.15 8.57
CA TYR A 375 2.05 15.77 8.41
C TYR A 375 2.59 15.56 7.00
N PRO A 376 3.83 15.98 6.70
CA PRO A 376 4.43 15.70 5.42
C PRO A 376 4.87 14.23 5.38
N VAL A 377 4.93 13.64 4.17
CA VAL A 377 5.31 12.25 3.98
C VAL A 377 6.75 12.14 3.49
N LEU A 378 7.52 11.20 4.06
CA LEU A 378 8.86 10.85 3.59
C LEU A 378 8.93 9.36 3.23
N PRO A 379 9.71 9.00 2.19
CA PRO A 379 9.99 7.60 1.91
C PRO A 379 10.93 7.06 2.98
N THR A 380 10.51 5.98 3.64
CA THR A 380 11.29 5.24 4.62
C THR A 380 11.55 3.84 4.09
N LEU A 381 12.78 3.35 4.32
CA LEU A 381 13.21 2.02 3.92
C LEU A 381 12.93 1.06 5.07
N ARG A 382 12.12 0.03 4.83
CA ARG A 382 11.77 -0.98 5.83
C ARG A 382 11.95 -2.38 5.28
N HIS A 383 12.62 -3.25 6.04
CA HIS A 383 12.65 -4.69 5.71
C HIS A 383 11.25 -5.27 5.84
N SER A 384 10.82 -6.00 4.81
CA SER A 384 9.50 -6.65 4.79
C SER A 384 9.60 -8.05 4.23
N GLU A 385 9.05 -9.01 4.96
CA GLU A 385 8.92 -10.39 4.50
C GLU A 385 7.97 -10.54 3.30
N GLN A 386 7.13 -9.52 3.06
CA GLN A 386 6.23 -9.50 1.91
C GLN A 386 6.94 -9.08 0.61
N ALA A 387 8.11 -8.44 0.71
CA ALA A 387 8.98 -8.18 -0.43
C ALA A 387 9.93 -9.37 -0.61
N ALA A 388 9.59 -10.30 -1.49
CA ALA A 388 10.31 -11.57 -1.62
C ALA A 388 10.66 -11.88 -3.08
N VAL A 389 11.83 -12.44 -3.30
CA VAL A 389 12.28 -13.00 -4.57
C VAL A 389 12.75 -14.43 -4.35
N ALA A 390 12.35 -15.35 -5.24
CA ALA A 390 12.72 -16.75 -5.11
C ALA A 390 14.20 -16.98 -5.50
N GLN A 391 14.92 -17.75 -4.68
CA GLN A 391 16.30 -18.17 -4.91
C GLN A 391 16.36 -19.68 -4.91
N SER A 392 17.21 -20.25 -5.77
CA SER A 392 17.58 -21.65 -5.72
C SER A 392 19.01 -21.79 -5.25
N ARG A 393 19.27 -22.69 -4.29
CA ARG A 393 20.62 -22.94 -3.76
C ARG A 393 21.28 -24.20 -4.32
N TYR A 394 20.49 -25.08 -4.92
CA TYR A 394 20.91 -26.33 -5.54
C TYR A 394 19.91 -26.67 -6.65
N LEU A 395 20.30 -27.52 -7.59
CA LEU A 395 19.42 -27.95 -8.67
C LEU A 395 19.46 -29.47 -8.76
N LEU A 396 18.63 -30.10 -7.94
CA LEU A 396 18.45 -31.55 -7.89
C LEU A 396 17.01 -31.85 -8.34
N PRO A 397 16.82 -32.51 -9.50
CA PRO A 397 15.51 -32.98 -9.89
C PRO A 397 15.07 -34.12 -8.97
N ASP A 398 13.80 -34.12 -8.55
CA ASP A 398 13.22 -35.22 -7.79
C ASP A 398 13.05 -36.45 -8.70
N PRO A 399 13.79 -37.56 -8.48
CA PRO A 399 13.76 -38.74 -9.34
C PRO A 399 12.43 -39.49 -9.29
N SER A 400 11.49 -39.08 -8.43
CA SER A 400 10.14 -39.65 -8.36
C SER A 400 9.10 -38.91 -9.21
N ASN A 401 9.44 -37.74 -9.76
CA ASN A 401 8.51 -36.82 -10.43
C ASN A 401 9.03 -36.29 -11.79
N ASP A 402 9.39 -37.19 -12.72
CA ASP A 402 9.82 -36.89 -14.11
C ASP A 402 8.87 -36.01 -14.90
N THR A 403 7.61 -35.97 -14.48
CA THR A 403 6.58 -35.11 -15.07
C THR A 403 6.89 -33.63 -14.90
N ASP A 404 7.48 -33.20 -13.77
CA ASP A 404 7.67 -31.78 -13.49
C ASP A 404 8.83 -31.19 -14.33
N LEU A 405 9.93 -31.94 -14.49
CA LEU A 405 11.00 -31.55 -15.40
C LEU A 405 10.52 -31.56 -16.87
N THR A 406 9.79 -32.61 -17.29
CA THR A 406 9.23 -32.68 -18.65
C THR A 406 8.29 -31.50 -18.93
N ASN A 407 7.43 -31.15 -17.95
CA ASN A 407 6.54 -30.00 -18.05
C ASN A 407 7.30 -28.69 -18.12
N ALA A 408 8.38 -28.52 -17.34
CA ALA A 408 9.23 -27.34 -17.38
C ALA A 408 9.93 -27.20 -18.73
N VAL A 409 10.49 -28.29 -19.28
CA VAL A 409 11.11 -28.31 -20.61
C VAL A 409 10.10 -27.93 -21.68
N ASN A 410 8.94 -28.59 -21.72
CA ASN A 410 7.89 -28.29 -22.69
C ASN A 410 7.39 -26.84 -22.56
N SER A 411 7.19 -26.35 -21.33
CA SER A 411 6.81 -24.95 -21.10
C SER A 411 7.87 -23.99 -21.60
N GLY A 412 9.15 -24.33 -21.48
CA GLY A 412 10.27 -23.54 -21.96
C GLY A 412 10.35 -23.47 -23.49
N ILE A 413 10.17 -24.59 -24.19
CA ILE A 413 10.18 -24.62 -25.68
C ILE A 413 9.16 -23.64 -26.27
N TRP A 414 7.98 -23.59 -25.67
CA TRP A 414 6.85 -22.80 -26.14
C TRP A 414 6.70 -21.44 -25.44
N ALA A 415 7.58 -21.10 -24.50
CA ALA A 415 7.57 -19.80 -23.84
C ALA A 415 8.12 -18.70 -24.76
N ASP A 416 7.56 -17.50 -24.63
CA ASP A 416 8.13 -16.28 -25.20
C ASP A 416 8.98 -15.52 -24.17
N SER A 417 8.71 -15.71 -22.87
CA SER A 417 9.53 -15.22 -21.77
C SER A 417 9.26 -15.99 -20.49
N VAL A 418 10.29 -16.16 -19.65
CA VAL A 418 10.18 -16.76 -18.31
C VAL A 418 10.63 -15.74 -17.26
N PRO A 419 9.71 -14.91 -16.72
CA PRO A 419 10.08 -13.88 -15.75
C PRO A 419 10.47 -14.49 -14.40
N LEU A 420 11.34 -13.79 -13.69
CA LEU A 420 11.63 -14.05 -12.28
C LEU A 420 10.41 -13.61 -11.43
N ASP A 421 9.91 -14.49 -10.56
CA ASP A 421 8.74 -14.20 -9.74
C ASP A 421 9.13 -13.22 -8.60
N LEU A 422 8.62 -11.99 -8.68
CA LEU A 422 8.87 -10.91 -7.71
C LEU A 422 7.60 -10.59 -6.91
N SER A 423 7.66 -10.72 -5.58
CA SER A 423 6.60 -10.23 -4.68
C SER A 423 6.98 -8.84 -4.19
N CYS A 424 6.25 -7.80 -4.60
CA CYS A 424 6.46 -6.42 -4.14
C CYS A 424 5.13 -5.69 -3.91
N PRO A 425 4.63 -5.64 -2.66
CA PRO A 425 3.32 -5.04 -2.37
C PRO A 425 3.25 -3.53 -2.58
N THR A 426 4.35 -2.81 -2.37
CA THR A 426 4.40 -1.34 -2.42
C THR A 426 4.69 -0.78 -3.81
N GLY A 427 5.08 -1.64 -4.77
CA GLY A 427 5.58 -1.22 -6.08
C GLY A 427 6.96 -0.54 -6.05
N ASN A 428 7.60 -0.40 -4.89
CA ASN A 428 8.97 0.09 -4.74
C ASN A 428 9.72 -0.80 -3.74
N CYS A 429 10.45 -1.78 -4.28
CA CYS A 429 11.19 -2.78 -3.50
C CYS A 429 12.62 -2.90 -4.01
N THR A 430 13.56 -3.13 -3.11
CA THR A 430 14.97 -3.37 -3.46
C THR A 430 15.48 -4.58 -2.69
N TRP A 431 16.21 -5.47 -3.35
CA TRP A 431 16.82 -6.64 -2.72
C TRP A 431 18.34 -6.49 -2.70
N PRO A 432 19.03 -7.05 -1.70
CA PRO A 432 20.48 -7.19 -1.78
C PRO A 432 20.86 -8.07 -2.97
N GLN A 433 22.09 -7.90 -3.48
CA GLN A 433 22.62 -8.82 -4.47
C GLN A 433 22.65 -10.25 -3.90
N PHE A 434 22.20 -11.21 -4.71
CA PHE A 434 22.13 -12.60 -4.29
C PHE A 434 22.48 -13.53 -5.46
N GLN A 435 23.06 -14.69 -5.12
CA GLN A 435 23.43 -15.72 -6.08
C GLN A 435 22.34 -16.78 -6.16
N SER A 436 22.04 -17.33 -7.33
CA SER A 436 21.11 -18.45 -7.50
C SER A 436 21.71 -19.49 -8.42
N VAL A 437 21.56 -20.77 -8.05
CA VAL A 437 21.90 -21.91 -8.92
C VAL A 437 20.79 -22.11 -9.94
N GLU A 438 21.18 -22.24 -11.20
CA GLU A 438 20.29 -22.26 -12.34
C GLU A 438 20.77 -23.25 -13.41
N MET A 439 19.93 -23.46 -14.42
CA MET A 439 20.32 -24.04 -15.69
C MET A 439 20.58 -22.89 -16.66
N CYS A 440 21.72 -22.92 -17.33
CA CYS A 440 22.12 -21.94 -18.34
C CYS A 440 22.47 -22.63 -19.66
N SER A 441 22.31 -21.90 -20.76
CA SER A 441 22.71 -22.30 -22.11
C SER A 441 23.74 -21.34 -22.68
N ARG A 442 24.58 -21.86 -23.58
CA ARG A 442 25.43 -21.05 -24.44
C ARG A 442 25.62 -21.75 -25.78
N CYS A 443 25.51 -21.00 -26.87
CA CYS A 443 25.68 -21.50 -28.22
C CYS A 443 26.96 -20.97 -28.86
N ALA A 444 27.53 -21.75 -29.77
CA ALA A 444 28.64 -21.35 -30.60
C ALA A 444 28.51 -21.95 -32.00
N ASP A 445 28.96 -21.19 -32.99
CA ASP A 445 29.06 -21.67 -34.37
C ASP A 445 30.16 -22.73 -34.48
N VAL A 446 29.87 -23.77 -35.26
CA VAL A 446 30.78 -24.87 -35.55
C VAL A 446 31.17 -24.80 -37.02
N ASP A 447 32.44 -25.06 -37.32
CA ASP A 447 32.90 -25.18 -38.70
C ASP A 447 32.13 -26.32 -39.40
N PRO A 448 31.41 -26.05 -40.52
CA PRO A 448 30.66 -27.07 -41.25
C PRO A 448 31.48 -28.30 -41.66
N SER A 449 32.80 -28.16 -41.84
CA SER A 449 33.69 -29.28 -42.18
C SER A 449 33.82 -30.33 -41.06
N ARG A 450 33.48 -29.97 -39.83
CA ARG A 450 33.46 -30.88 -38.68
C ARG A 450 32.19 -31.74 -38.61
N VAL A 451 31.18 -31.46 -39.42
CA VAL A 451 29.95 -32.26 -39.46
C VAL A 451 30.13 -33.42 -40.43
N VAL A 452 29.95 -34.65 -39.93
CA VAL A 452 30.11 -35.89 -40.68
C VAL A 452 28.74 -36.47 -41.00
N LEU A 453 28.40 -36.48 -42.30
CA LEU A 453 27.21 -37.13 -42.85
C LEU A 453 27.55 -38.57 -43.25
N SER A 454 26.78 -39.55 -42.76
CA SER A 454 26.99 -40.97 -43.01
C SER A 454 25.68 -41.69 -43.30
N GLY A 455 25.68 -42.69 -44.18
CA GLY A 455 24.45 -43.41 -44.55
C GLY A 455 23.49 -42.64 -45.47
N TRP A 456 23.85 -41.46 -45.98
CA TRP A 456 23.07 -40.66 -46.93
C TRP A 456 23.07 -41.24 -48.35
N ASN A 457 22.69 -42.52 -48.47
CA ASN A 457 22.71 -43.27 -49.72
C ASN A 457 21.32 -43.87 -50.01
N PHE A 458 20.74 -43.49 -51.15
CA PHE A 458 19.41 -43.94 -51.58
C PHE A 458 19.44 -45.31 -52.28
N SER A 459 20.55 -46.05 -52.26
CA SER A 459 20.68 -47.40 -52.83
C SER A 459 19.70 -48.42 -52.26
N SER A 460 19.19 -48.20 -51.04
CA SER A 460 18.17 -49.06 -50.44
C SER A 460 16.75 -48.78 -50.95
N PHE A 461 16.54 -47.72 -51.74
CA PHE A 461 15.25 -47.39 -52.35
C PHE A 461 14.98 -48.28 -53.57
N ASP A 462 13.85 -48.97 -53.58
CA ASP A 462 13.35 -49.74 -54.72
C ASP A 462 12.02 -49.16 -55.21
N ASP A 463 12.03 -48.57 -56.40
CA ASP A 463 10.86 -47.95 -57.03
C ASP A 463 9.76 -48.95 -57.41
N LYS A 464 10.04 -50.25 -57.37
CA LYS A 464 9.06 -51.34 -57.61
C LYS A 464 8.20 -51.63 -56.37
N ILE A 465 8.66 -51.23 -55.19
CA ILE A 465 7.98 -51.48 -53.92
C ILE A 465 6.95 -50.36 -53.69
N ARG A 466 5.68 -50.67 -53.94
CA ARG A 466 4.53 -49.75 -53.77
C ARG A 466 4.10 -49.62 -52.30
N SER A 467 5.04 -49.33 -51.43
CA SER A 467 4.82 -49.06 -50.01
C SER A 467 5.82 -48.04 -49.51
N ASP A 468 5.57 -47.52 -48.32
CA ASP A 468 6.49 -46.61 -47.66
C ASP A 468 7.82 -47.32 -47.35
N GLN A 469 8.93 -46.64 -47.63
CA GLN A 469 10.29 -47.13 -47.45
C GLN A 469 11.08 -46.12 -46.60
N ASN A 470 11.98 -46.61 -45.75
CA ASN A 470 12.75 -45.76 -44.85
C ASN A 470 14.24 -45.86 -45.14
N ILE A 471 14.88 -44.72 -45.32
CA ILE A 471 16.30 -44.63 -45.66
C ILE A 471 17.04 -44.11 -44.43
N PRO A 472 17.88 -44.92 -43.76
CA PRO A 472 18.59 -44.48 -42.57
C PRO A 472 19.62 -43.43 -42.96
N VAL A 473 19.61 -42.29 -42.28
CA VAL A 473 20.61 -41.22 -42.47
C VAL A 473 21.22 -40.90 -41.11
N GLN A 474 22.52 -40.74 -41.07
CA GLN A 474 23.26 -40.55 -39.83
C GLN A 474 24.04 -39.24 -39.89
N ILE A 475 24.14 -38.59 -38.74
CA ILE A 475 24.87 -37.33 -38.56
C ILE A 475 25.66 -37.38 -37.27
N SER A 476 26.82 -36.75 -37.28
CA SER A 476 27.68 -36.60 -36.10
C SER A 476 28.58 -35.40 -36.26
N ILE A 477 29.13 -34.93 -35.16
CA ILE A 477 30.28 -34.03 -35.18
C ILE A 477 31.54 -34.90 -35.18
N GLU A 478 32.63 -34.42 -35.77
CA GLU A 478 33.91 -35.13 -35.84
C GLU A 478 34.32 -35.65 -34.44
N ASN A 479 34.59 -36.95 -34.35
CA ASN A 479 34.87 -37.68 -33.11
C ASN A 479 33.74 -37.65 -32.05
N GLY A 480 32.51 -37.29 -32.43
CA GLY A 480 31.32 -37.29 -31.58
C GLY A 480 30.45 -38.55 -31.71
N THR A 481 29.35 -38.57 -30.95
CA THR A 481 28.37 -39.67 -31.04
C THR A 481 27.53 -39.57 -32.29
N GLN A 482 27.22 -40.71 -32.90
CA GLN A 482 26.44 -40.77 -34.13
C GLN A 482 24.95 -40.80 -33.83
N SER A 483 24.20 -39.83 -34.37
CA SER A 483 22.75 -39.77 -34.27
C SER A 483 22.10 -40.36 -35.51
N ASN A 484 21.13 -41.25 -35.28
CA ASN A 484 20.41 -41.97 -36.33
C ASN A 484 19.08 -41.29 -36.60
N PHE A 485 18.90 -40.84 -37.83
CA PHE A 485 17.64 -40.35 -38.39
C PHE A 485 17.22 -41.24 -39.55
N SER A 486 16.05 -40.96 -40.10
CA SER A 486 15.57 -41.71 -41.25
C SER A 486 14.70 -40.87 -42.16
N THR A 487 15.01 -40.90 -43.44
CA THR A 487 14.25 -40.24 -44.50
C THR A 487 13.12 -41.18 -44.94
N LEU A 488 11.88 -40.75 -44.72
CA LEU A 488 10.70 -41.48 -45.16
C LEU A 488 10.43 -41.20 -46.64
N VAL A 489 10.31 -42.27 -47.42
CA VAL A 489 9.85 -42.25 -48.81
C VAL A 489 8.46 -42.86 -48.86
N SER A 490 7.44 -42.03 -49.04
CA SER A 490 6.04 -42.45 -49.07
C SER A 490 5.55 -42.71 -50.49
N TRP A 491 4.81 -43.78 -50.68
CA TRP A 491 4.10 -44.06 -51.93
C TRP A 491 2.72 -43.40 -51.96
N ARG A 492 2.34 -42.76 -53.08
CA ARG A 492 1.03 -42.12 -53.25
C ARG A 492 0.18 -42.85 -54.29
N LEU A 493 -1.14 -42.91 -54.05
CA LEU A 493 -2.12 -43.54 -54.95
C LEU A 493 -2.14 -42.94 -56.37
N THR A 494 -1.63 -41.70 -56.51
CA THR A 494 -1.44 -40.99 -57.78
C THR A 494 -0.29 -41.54 -58.63
N GLY A 495 0.52 -42.47 -58.11
CA GLY A 495 1.61 -43.13 -58.84
C GLY A 495 3.00 -42.51 -58.61
N PHE A 496 3.13 -41.55 -57.70
CA PHE A 496 4.38 -40.86 -57.39
C PHE A 496 4.93 -41.25 -56.02
N TYR A 497 6.25 -41.12 -55.84
CA TYR A 497 6.92 -41.26 -54.54
C TYR A 497 7.32 -39.89 -54.01
N HIS A 498 7.09 -39.66 -52.72
CA HIS A 498 7.48 -38.45 -52.02
C HIS A 498 8.57 -38.78 -50.98
N ALA A 499 9.74 -38.16 -51.05
CA ALA A 499 10.81 -38.31 -50.08
C ALA A 499 10.94 -37.06 -49.21
N LEU A 500 10.98 -37.25 -47.89
CA LEU A 500 11.21 -36.19 -46.91
C LEU A 500 12.69 -36.09 -46.59
N VAL A 501 13.44 -35.32 -47.38
CA VAL A 501 14.89 -35.19 -47.21
C VAL A 501 15.19 -34.06 -46.20
N PRO A 502 15.92 -34.35 -45.10
CA PRO A 502 16.22 -33.34 -44.08
C PRO A 502 17.04 -32.19 -44.65
N LYS A 503 16.54 -30.96 -44.48
CA LYS A 503 17.27 -29.73 -44.77
C LYS A 503 17.93 -29.16 -43.52
N ASN A 504 17.19 -29.10 -42.42
CA ASN A 504 17.75 -28.77 -41.11
C ASN A 504 17.65 -29.99 -40.21
N ILE A 505 18.72 -30.25 -39.45
CA ILE A 505 18.81 -31.39 -38.54
C ILE A 505 19.22 -30.86 -37.19
N TYR A 506 18.49 -31.28 -36.17
CA TYR A 506 18.78 -31.01 -34.77
C TYR A 506 19.01 -32.36 -34.09
N TRP A 507 20.10 -32.48 -33.35
CA TRP A 507 20.41 -33.72 -32.65
C TRP A 507 21.19 -33.46 -31.39
N ILE A 508 21.15 -34.40 -30.47
CA ILE A 508 21.96 -34.33 -29.26
C ILE A 508 23.33 -34.92 -29.62
N ALA A 509 24.34 -34.07 -29.81
CA ALA A 509 25.63 -34.44 -30.41
C ALA A 509 26.59 -35.11 -29.43
N ASP A 510 26.42 -34.81 -28.15
CA ASP A 510 27.35 -35.22 -27.12
C ASP A 510 26.60 -35.53 -25.83
N VAL A 511 26.20 -36.79 -25.73
CA VAL A 511 25.91 -37.39 -24.43
C VAL A 511 27.02 -38.39 -24.23
N GLN A 512 27.77 -38.26 -23.14
CA GLN A 512 28.71 -39.29 -22.70
C GLN A 512 27.92 -40.58 -22.44
N SER A 513 27.66 -41.34 -23.49
CA SER A 513 26.86 -42.55 -23.46
C SER A 513 27.80 -43.71 -23.12
N TYR A 514 27.90 -44.05 -21.84
CA TYR A 514 28.65 -45.21 -21.36
C TYR A 514 27.74 -46.19 -20.61
N GLY A 515 26.68 -46.67 -21.26
CA GLY A 515 25.83 -47.73 -20.70
C GLY A 515 25.26 -47.41 -19.31
N SER A 516 24.87 -48.44 -18.55
CA SER A 516 24.18 -48.33 -17.26
C SER A 516 25.05 -47.80 -16.09
N THR A 517 26.23 -47.25 -16.36
CA THR A 517 27.14 -46.68 -15.35
C THR A 517 27.90 -45.51 -15.96
N ILE A 518 27.59 -44.30 -15.51
CA ILE A 518 28.24 -43.05 -15.93
C ILE A 518 29.74 -43.15 -15.60
N VAL A 519 30.60 -43.24 -16.62
CA VAL A 519 32.05 -43.10 -16.44
C VAL A 519 32.39 -41.62 -16.59
N MET A 520 33.00 -41.10 -15.54
CA MET A 520 33.38 -39.70 -15.33
C MET A 520 34.49 -39.21 -16.29
N PRO A 521 34.69 -37.88 -16.44
CA PRO A 521 35.61 -37.25 -17.42
C PRO A 521 37.09 -37.64 -17.33
N THR A 522 37.50 -38.42 -16.33
CA THR A 522 38.91 -38.73 -16.05
C THR A 522 39.55 -39.75 -17.00
N GLN A 523 38.79 -40.48 -17.83
CA GLN A 523 39.36 -41.38 -18.86
C GLN A 523 39.23 -40.88 -20.30
N GLY A 524 38.42 -39.85 -20.55
CA GLY A 524 38.12 -39.31 -21.88
C GLY A 524 38.60 -37.88 -22.13
N GLY A 525 39.35 -37.25 -21.21
CA GLY A 525 39.73 -35.83 -21.33
C GLY A 525 38.54 -34.88 -21.14
N SER A 526 38.77 -33.71 -20.55
CA SER A 526 37.73 -32.68 -20.42
C SER A 526 37.40 -32.12 -21.80
N LYS A 527 36.11 -31.99 -22.11
CA LYS A 527 35.63 -31.49 -23.40
C LYS A 527 34.93 -30.15 -23.20
N THR A 528 35.37 -29.15 -23.97
CA THR A 528 34.77 -27.82 -23.95
C THR A 528 33.87 -27.64 -25.16
N VAL A 529 32.61 -27.26 -24.94
CA VAL A 529 31.64 -26.94 -26.00
C VAL A 529 31.07 -25.56 -25.72
N ALA A 530 31.06 -24.68 -26.72
CA ALA A 530 30.65 -23.27 -26.60
C ALA A 530 31.31 -22.51 -25.41
N GLY A 531 32.51 -22.92 -25.00
CA GLY A 531 33.23 -22.33 -23.85
C GLY A 531 32.76 -22.81 -22.47
N ILE A 532 31.96 -23.87 -22.41
CA ILE A 532 31.56 -24.57 -21.17
C ILE A 532 32.34 -25.88 -21.10
N GLU A 533 33.01 -26.13 -19.97
CA GLU A 533 33.70 -27.39 -19.69
C GLU A 533 32.68 -28.45 -19.24
N ASP A 534 32.70 -29.59 -19.91
CA ASP A 534 31.89 -30.78 -19.60
C ASP A 534 30.38 -30.46 -19.36
N PRO A 535 29.67 -29.88 -20.35
CA PRO A 535 28.26 -29.52 -20.21
C PRO A 535 27.36 -30.74 -19.98
N VAL A 536 26.20 -30.51 -19.36
CA VAL A 536 25.20 -31.56 -19.07
C VAL A 536 24.59 -32.13 -20.36
N ILE A 537 24.30 -31.26 -21.33
CA ILE A 537 23.72 -31.65 -22.62
C ILE A 537 24.19 -30.71 -23.73
N VAL A 538 24.41 -31.27 -24.92
CA VAL A 538 24.78 -30.51 -26.12
C VAL A 538 23.80 -30.82 -27.25
N VAL A 539 23.10 -29.79 -27.71
CA VAL A 539 22.24 -29.86 -28.91
C VAL A 539 22.98 -29.23 -30.07
N ALA A 540 23.19 -29.97 -31.13
CA ALA A 540 23.75 -29.47 -32.37
C ALA A 540 22.65 -29.24 -33.41
N HIS A 541 22.91 -28.27 -34.28
CA HIS A 541 22.11 -27.97 -35.46
C HIS A 541 23.02 -27.92 -36.69
N ALA A 542 22.51 -28.41 -37.81
CA ALA A 542 23.14 -28.26 -39.11
C ALA A 542 22.09 -27.96 -40.18
N GLU A 543 22.41 -26.99 -41.05
CA GLU A 543 21.69 -26.74 -42.30
C GLU A 543 22.44 -27.36 -43.47
N LEU A 544 21.68 -28.01 -44.36
CA LEU A 544 22.16 -28.69 -45.54
C LEU A 544 21.73 -27.95 -46.81
N ASP A 545 22.70 -27.73 -47.71
CA ASP A 545 22.45 -27.34 -49.10
C ASP A 545 22.10 -28.59 -49.90
N LEU A 546 20.83 -28.70 -50.26
CA LEU A 546 20.29 -29.82 -51.03
C LEU A 546 20.10 -29.40 -52.50
N PRO A 547 20.46 -30.27 -53.47
CA PRO A 547 20.30 -29.97 -54.89
C PRO A 547 18.81 -29.89 -55.28
N ARG A 548 18.46 -29.01 -56.23
CA ARG A 548 17.08 -28.89 -56.74
C ARG A 548 16.58 -30.17 -57.41
N GLN A 549 17.47 -30.93 -58.03
CA GLN A 549 17.18 -32.19 -58.71
C GLN A 549 18.42 -33.09 -58.65
N TRP A 550 18.23 -34.40 -58.47
CA TRP A 550 19.27 -35.42 -58.68
C TRP A 550 18.70 -36.68 -59.32
N LEU A 551 19.56 -37.45 -59.99
CA LEU A 551 19.17 -38.69 -60.65
C LEU A 551 18.94 -39.78 -59.61
N SER A 552 17.87 -40.57 -59.71
CA SER A 552 17.62 -41.67 -58.76
C SER A 552 18.68 -42.78 -58.82
N ASN A 553 19.43 -42.84 -59.92
CA ASN A 553 20.49 -43.82 -60.16
C ASN A 553 21.81 -43.40 -59.49
N GLU A 554 21.90 -42.13 -59.10
CA GLU A 554 22.99 -41.57 -58.31
C GLU A 554 22.69 -41.90 -56.84
N THR A 555 23.25 -43.02 -56.39
CA THR A 555 22.92 -43.59 -55.09
C THR A 555 23.56 -42.80 -53.94
N ASP A 556 24.69 -42.12 -54.18
CA ASP A 556 25.45 -41.39 -53.18
C ASP A 556 25.06 -39.91 -53.09
N LEU A 557 23.91 -39.63 -52.45
CA LEU A 557 23.46 -38.26 -52.18
C LEU A 557 24.44 -37.51 -51.25
N ALA A 558 25.20 -38.22 -50.42
CA ALA A 558 26.20 -37.62 -49.53
C ALA A 558 27.23 -36.76 -50.28
N SER A 559 27.57 -37.13 -51.51
CA SER A 559 28.52 -36.38 -52.35
C SER A 559 27.96 -35.06 -52.89
N ALA A 560 26.63 -34.94 -52.98
CA ALA A 560 25.91 -33.78 -53.52
C ALA A 560 25.38 -32.84 -52.42
N VAL A 561 25.37 -33.28 -51.17
CA VAL A 561 24.89 -32.51 -50.01
C VAL A 561 26.08 -31.85 -49.31
N LYS A 562 25.95 -30.56 -49.02
CA LYS A 562 26.95 -29.80 -48.27
C LYS A 562 26.33 -29.21 -47.02
N VAL A 563 27.08 -29.22 -45.93
CA VAL A 563 26.70 -28.49 -44.71
C VAL A 563 27.03 -27.01 -44.93
N THR A 564 26.04 -26.13 -44.81
CA THR A 564 26.21 -24.69 -45.00
C THR A 564 26.44 -23.98 -43.68
N GLU A 565 25.71 -24.39 -42.65
CA GLU A 565 25.74 -23.80 -41.32
C GLU A 565 25.70 -24.93 -40.30
N ALA A 566 26.46 -24.76 -39.20
CA ALA A 566 26.44 -25.69 -38.09
C ALA A 566 26.63 -24.92 -36.78
N SER A 567 25.93 -25.32 -35.72
CA SER A 567 26.03 -24.72 -34.40
C SER A 567 25.90 -25.79 -33.31
N GLU A 568 26.54 -25.55 -32.17
CA GLU A 568 26.42 -26.37 -30.96
C GLU A 568 25.99 -25.47 -29.79
N CYS A 569 24.93 -25.89 -29.11
CA CYS A 569 24.42 -25.26 -27.92
C CYS A 569 24.58 -26.18 -26.72
N ALA A 570 25.38 -25.75 -25.75
CA ALA A 570 25.63 -26.46 -24.52
C ALA A 570 24.72 -25.92 -23.41
N MET A 571 24.04 -26.80 -22.68
CA MET A 571 23.37 -26.46 -21.43
C MET A 571 24.08 -27.11 -20.26
N SER A 572 24.22 -26.37 -19.17
CA SER A 572 24.81 -26.86 -17.94
C SER A 572 24.31 -26.07 -16.74
N PHE A 573 24.64 -26.54 -15.54
CA PHE A 573 24.40 -25.76 -14.34
C PHE A 573 25.28 -24.53 -14.30
N CYS A 574 24.76 -23.50 -13.66
CA CYS A 574 25.45 -22.23 -13.49
C CYS A 574 25.01 -21.59 -12.17
N ALA A 575 25.85 -20.72 -11.63
CA ALA A 575 25.46 -19.79 -10.60
C ALA A 575 25.39 -18.38 -11.20
N ARG A 576 24.22 -17.74 -11.07
CA ARG A 576 24.01 -16.35 -11.51
C ARG A 576 23.91 -15.44 -10.31
N GLU A 577 24.61 -14.31 -10.36
CA GLU A 577 24.45 -13.22 -9.40
C GLU A 577 23.44 -12.21 -9.91
N TYR A 578 22.42 -11.92 -9.10
CA TYR A 578 21.33 -11.04 -9.47
C TYR A 578 21.38 -9.70 -8.74
N ASN A 579 21.09 -8.63 -9.47
CA ASN A 579 20.71 -7.34 -8.93
C ASN A 579 19.25 -7.06 -9.30
N VAL A 580 18.37 -7.06 -8.30
CA VAL A 580 16.92 -6.99 -8.49
C VAL A 580 16.35 -5.78 -7.78
N SER A 581 15.52 -5.02 -8.50
CA SER A 581 14.75 -3.92 -7.95
C SER A 581 13.38 -3.81 -8.63
N VAL A 582 12.41 -3.25 -7.92
CA VAL A 582 11.11 -2.88 -8.47
C VAL A 582 10.94 -1.40 -8.22
N THR A 583 10.71 -0.64 -9.29
CA THR A 583 10.45 0.81 -9.24
C THR A 583 9.15 1.12 -9.95
N ASN A 584 8.24 1.82 -9.28
CA ASN A 584 6.90 2.15 -9.81
C ASN A 584 6.13 0.93 -10.34
N GLY A 585 6.29 -0.22 -9.68
CA GLY A 585 5.66 -1.49 -10.05
C GLY A 585 6.33 -2.23 -11.20
N VAL A 586 7.39 -1.68 -11.80
CA VAL A 586 8.16 -2.33 -12.87
C VAL A 586 9.38 -3.00 -12.26
N GLY A 587 9.49 -4.32 -12.44
CA GLY A 587 10.65 -5.10 -12.04
C GLY A 587 11.82 -4.93 -13.01
N SER A 588 13.02 -4.74 -12.47
CA SER A 588 14.29 -4.78 -13.18
C SER A 588 15.12 -5.92 -12.58
N VAL A 589 15.45 -6.89 -13.43
CA VAL A 589 16.27 -8.05 -13.09
C VAL A 589 17.52 -7.98 -13.96
N GLN A 590 18.67 -7.82 -13.32
CA GLN A 590 19.97 -7.80 -14.00
C GLN A 590 20.82 -8.95 -13.52
N VAL A 591 21.37 -9.72 -14.46
CA VAL A 591 22.43 -10.71 -14.19
C VAL A 591 23.75 -9.95 -14.17
N VAL A 592 24.42 -9.97 -13.03
CA VAL A 592 25.70 -9.28 -12.76
C VAL A 592 26.87 -10.15 -13.18
N ASP A 593 26.80 -11.43 -12.83
CA ASP A 593 27.83 -12.43 -13.12
C ASP A 593 27.18 -13.79 -13.40
N GLU A 594 27.85 -14.62 -14.20
CA GLU A 594 27.41 -15.96 -14.57
C GLU A 594 28.60 -16.93 -14.57
N ASP A 595 28.57 -17.90 -13.67
CA ASP A 595 29.62 -18.90 -13.46
C ASP A 595 29.09 -20.31 -13.75
N PHE A 596 29.59 -20.95 -14.80
CA PHE A 596 29.22 -22.33 -15.16
C PHE A 596 29.81 -23.40 -14.22
N GLY A 597 30.72 -23.01 -13.32
CA GLY A 597 31.29 -23.91 -12.33
C GLY A 597 32.05 -25.08 -12.95
N SER A 598 32.20 -26.14 -12.17
CA SER A 598 32.86 -27.37 -12.61
C SER A 598 32.26 -28.61 -11.94
N PHE A 599 32.24 -29.70 -12.69
CA PHE A 599 31.90 -31.02 -12.17
C PHE A 599 33.12 -31.69 -11.56
N TYR A 600 32.92 -32.42 -10.46
CA TYR A 600 33.99 -33.17 -9.81
C TYR A 600 33.46 -34.36 -9.01
N LEU A 601 34.41 -35.19 -8.56
CA LEU A 601 34.17 -36.40 -7.78
C LEU A 601 34.79 -36.30 -6.39
N PRO A 602 33.99 -36.16 -5.32
CA PRO A 602 34.50 -36.28 -3.96
C PRO A 602 34.65 -37.75 -3.56
N ASP A 603 35.81 -38.10 -2.98
CA ASP A 603 36.08 -39.45 -2.45
C ASP A 603 35.05 -39.89 -1.39
N SER A 604 34.46 -38.94 -0.67
CA SER A 604 33.47 -39.19 0.39
C SER A 604 32.09 -39.60 -0.13
N MET A 605 31.76 -39.36 -1.40
CA MET A 605 30.41 -39.51 -1.97
C MET A 605 30.24 -40.78 -2.82
N GLY A 606 31.13 -41.76 -2.67
CA GLY A 606 30.97 -43.08 -3.29
C GLY A 606 30.88 -43.09 -4.82
N GLY A 607 31.42 -42.06 -5.49
CA GLY A 607 31.39 -41.93 -6.95
C GLY A 607 30.21 -41.15 -7.54
N GLN A 608 29.42 -40.44 -6.71
CA GLN A 608 28.39 -39.52 -7.21
C GLN A 608 28.99 -38.27 -7.85
N LEU A 609 28.35 -37.80 -8.93
CA LEU A 609 28.74 -36.57 -9.64
C LEU A 609 28.27 -35.35 -8.84
N CYS A 610 29.20 -34.41 -8.61
CA CYS A 610 28.94 -33.18 -7.89
C CYS A 610 29.28 -31.98 -8.75
N TRP A 611 28.54 -30.89 -8.55
CA TRP A 611 28.77 -29.61 -9.22
C TRP A 611 29.01 -28.53 -8.18
N LYS A 612 29.97 -27.64 -8.47
CA LYS A 612 30.25 -26.47 -7.64
C LYS A 612 30.55 -25.21 -8.47
N PRO A 613 30.25 -24.01 -7.95
CA PRO A 613 30.75 -22.76 -8.51
C PRO A 613 32.27 -22.69 -8.48
N SER A 614 32.88 -21.99 -9.44
CA SER A 614 34.33 -21.80 -9.55
C SER A 614 34.92 -21.06 -8.35
N SER A 615 34.13 -20.16 -7.76
CA SER A 615 34.49 -19.38 -6.56
C SER A 615 34.39 -20.18 -5.25
N SER A 616 33.74 -21.35 -5.28
CA SER A 616 33.36 -22.09 -4.08
C SER A 616 34.46 -23.05 -3.59
N PRO A 617 34.80 -23.03 -2.28
CA PRO A 617 35.70 -24.02 -1.70
C PRO A 617 35.06 -25.41 -1.73
N THR A 618 35.84 -26.46 -1.95
CA THR A 618 35.30 -27.83 -1.98
C THR A 618 34.71 -28.23 -0.63
N THR A 619 33.44 -28.60 -0.63
CA THR A 619 32.72 -28.97 0.58
C THR A 619 33.20 -30.28 1.20
N ASN A 620 33.20 -30.31 2.55
CA ASN A 620 33.41 -31.52 3.33
C ASN A 620 32.07 -32.21 3.62
N TRP A 621 31.62 -33.06 2.70
CA TRP A 621 30.32 -33.74 2.74
C TRP A 621 30.03 -34.45 4.07
N ASN A 622 31.05 -35.02 4.74
CA ASN A 622 30.89 -35.68 6.04
C ASN A 622 30.44 -34.75 7.19
N LYS A 623 30.49 -33.43 7.02
CA LYS A 623 30.15 -32.44 8.06
C LYS A 623 29.04 -31.47 7.67
N THR A 624 28.97 -31.10 6.39
CA THR A 624 28.13 -30.00 5.89
C THR A 624 27.12 -30.43 4.83
N GLY A 625 27.18 -31.68 4.35
CA GLY A 625 26.16 -32.22 3.46
C GLY A 625 24.80 -32.28 4.14
N GLN A 626 23.78 -31.73 3.48
CA GLN A 626 22.38 -31.89 3.83
C GLN A 626 21.74 -32.83 2.81
N GLU A 627 20.99 -33.81 3.31
CA GLU A 627 20.25 -34.75 2.47
C GLU A 627 19.02 -34.04 1.88
N GLU A 628 18.94 -34.00 0.56
CA GLU A 628 17.88 -33.34 -0.21
C GLU A 628 17.21 -34.36 -1.14
N THR A 629 16.02 -34.04 -1.63
CA THR A 629 15.33 -34.89 -2.61
C THR A 629 16.18 -35.02 -3.89
N GLY A 630 16.65 -36.24 -4.17
CA GLY A 630 17.47 -36.51 -5.37
C GLY A 630 18.99 -36.41 -5.16
N GLY A 631 19.50 -36.07 -3.96
CA GLY A 631 20.94 -35.98 -3.73
C GLY A 631 21.36 -35.37 -2.39
N GLU A 632 22.58 -34.85 -2.33
CA GLU A 632 23.08 -34.07 -1.18
C GLU A 632 23.43 -32.65 -1.64
N ALA A 633 23.21 -31.66 -0.78
CA ALA A 633 23.55 -30.27 -1.06
C ALA A 633 24.28 -29.60 0.11
N ASP A 634 25.12 -28.61 -0.21
CA ASP A 634 25.64 -27.59 0.69
C ASP A 634 25.05 -26.23 0.26
N PRO A 635 23.94 -25.81 0.89
CA PRO A 635 23.25 -24.58 0.52
C PRO A 635 24.04 -23.30 0.83
N VAL A 636 25.13 -23.38 1.60
CA VAL A 636 25.97 -22.22 1.92
C VAL A 636 26.94 -21.92 0.78
N ASN A 637 27.50 -22.98 0.21
CA ASN A 637 28.50 -22.92 -0.86
C ASN A 637 27.92 -23.16 -2.26
N TYR A 638 26.59 -23.29 -2.37
CA TYR A 638 25.83 -23.52 -3.61
C TYR A 638 26.30 -24.77 -4.36
N GLU A 639 26.67 -25.80 -3.61
CA GLU A 639 27.29 -27.02 -4.11
C GLU A 639 26.34 -28.21 -3.91
N PHE A 640 26.27 -29.14 -4.85
CA PHE A 640 25.36 -30.29 -4.77
C PHE A 640 25.88 -31.52 -5.51
N CYS A 641 25.49 -32.71 -5.02
CA CYS A 641 25.84 -34.04 -5.50
C CYS A 641 24.60 -34.86 -5.79
N GLY A 642 24.73 -35.85 -6.68
CA GLY A 642 23.61 -36.71 -7.10
C GLY A 642 23.06 -36.35 -8.49
N VAL A 643 23.80 -35.53 -9.24
CA VAL A 643 23.45 -35.15 -10.61
C VAL A 643 23.47 -36.40 -11.51
N ASN A 644 22.36 -36.65 -12.21
CA ASN A 644 22.30 -37.62 -13.28
C ASN A 644 21.99 -36.93 -14.63
N PRO A 645 23.00 -36.76 -15.51
CA PRO A 645 22.81 -36.14 -16.82
C PRO A 645 21.81 -36.86 -17.73
N SER A 646 21.60 -38.18 -17.55
CA SER A 646 20.66 -38.94 -18.40
C SER A 646 19.24 -38.43 -18.29
N TYR A 647 18.89 -37.84 -17.15
CA TYR A 647 17.57 -37.30 -16.87
C TYR A 647 17.21 -36.12 -17.76
N TYR A 648 18.19 -35.25 -18.03
CA TYR A 648 18.01 -34.11 -18.92
C TYR A 648 18.03 -34.53 -20.40
N TYR A 649 18.78 -35.59 -20.72
CA TYR A 649 18.81 -36.17 -22.05
C TYR A 649 17.46 -36.74 -22.46
N ASP A 650 16.86 -37.60 -21.64
CA ASP A 650 15.60 -38.28 -21.97
C ASP A 650 14.41 -37.30 -22.02
N THR A 651 14.52 -36.14 -21.36
CA THR A 651 13.44 -35.14 -21.26
C THR A 651 13.48 -34.05 -22.33
N LEU A 652 14.55 -33.91 -23.13
CA LEU A 652 14.69 -32.83 -24.12
C LEU A 652 14.31 -33.28 -25.54
N PRO A 653 13.12 -32.91 -26.07
CA PRO A 653 12.63 -33.36 -27.38
C PRO A 653 13.18 -32.54 -28.56
N LEU A 654 14.47 -32.17 -28.53
CA LEU A 654 15.11 -31.34 -29.56
C LEU A 654 15.95 -32.15 -30.57
N SER A 655 15.62 -33.43 -30.75
CA SER A 655 16.19 -34.27 -31.79
C SER A 655 15.18 -34.49 -32.91
N GLY A 656 15.50 -34.07 -34.13
CA GLY A 656 14.63 -34.21 -35.28
C GLY A 656 15.03 -33.38 -36.49
N THR A 657 14.13 -33.28 -37.46
CA THR A 657 14.45 -32.72 -38.79
C THR A 657 13.36 -31.78 -39.30
N MET A 658 13.79 -30.82 -40.12
CA MET A 658 12.94 -30.00 -40.97
C MET A 658 13.26 -30.36 -42.43
N SER A 659 12.33 -31.03 -43.10
CA SER A 659 12.60 -31.74 -44.35
C SER A 659 11.94 -31.11 -45.56
N TRP A 660 12.66 -31.09 -46.69
CA TRP A 660 12.11 -30.78 -48.00
C TRP A 660 11.38 -31.98 -48.59
N ASN A 661 10.35 -31.69 -49.39
CA ASN A 661 9.58 -32.72 -50.09
C ASN A 661 10.12 -32.88 -51.52
N TYR A 662 10.57 -34.08 -51.85
CA TYR A 662 11.04 -34.44 -53.19
C TYR A 662 10.10 -35.43 -53.84
N GLU A 663 9.75 -35.19 -55.09
CA GLU A 663 8.91 -36.08 -55.88
C GLU A 663 9.75 -36.86 -56.89
N LEU A 664 9.53 -38.16 -56.98
CA LEU A 664 10.16 -38.98 -58.01
C LEU A 664 9.45 -38.77 -59.34
N GLN A 665 10.14 -38.15 -60.29
CA GLN A 665 9.64 -37.92 -61.64
C GLN A 665 10.33 -38.84 -62.66
N THR A 666 9.54 -39.42 -63.56
CA THR A 666 10.04 -40.18 -64.72
C THR A 666 10.17 -39.24 -65.93
N ASN A 667 11.35 -39.21 -66.54
CA ASN A 667 11.53 -38.54 -67.80
C ASN A 667 11.07 -39.47 -68.94
N PHE A 668 10.06 -39.04 -69.70
CA PHE A 668 9.47 -39.82 -70.79
C PHE A 668 10.38 -39.98 -72.00
N SER A 669 11.42 -39.15 -72.17
CA SER A 669 12.34 -39.25 -73.32
C SER A 669 13.31 -40.42 -73.20
N ASP A 670 13.89 -40.61 -72.00
CA ASP A 670 15.01 -41.51 -71.78
C ASP A 670 14.73 -42.58 -70.69
N ASN A 671 13.48 -42.63 -70.21
CA ASN A 671 13.02 -43.52 -69.13
C ASN A 671 13.85 -43.42 -67.83
N SER A 672 14.57 -42.30 -67.64
CA SER A 672 15.34 -42.02 -66.44
C SER A 672 14.46 -41.43 -65.36
N THR A 673 14.64 -41.86 -64.11
CA THR A 673 13.97 -41.29 -62.94
C THR A 673 14.87 -40.28 -62.24
N SER A 674 14.28 -39.19 -61.75
CA SER A 674 14.98 -38.18 -60.96
C SER A 674 14.10 -37.67 -59.84
N TRP A 675 14.71 -37.35 -58.72
CA TRP A 675 14.06 -36.68 -57.61
C TRP A 675 14.06 -35.19 -57.87
N LEU A 676 12.89 -34.56 -57.84
CA LEU A 676 12.71 -33.13 -58.05
C LEU A 676 12.13 -32.48 -56.79
N HIS A 677 12.72 -31.37 -56.36
CA HIS A 677 12.20 -30.63 -55.21
C HIS A 677 10.83 -30.01 -55.52
N VAL A 678 9.84 -30.29 -54.66
CA VAL A 678 8.48 -29.73 -54.78
C VAL A 678 8.44 -28.35 -54.15
N THR A 679 8.77 -27.33 -54.93
CA THR A 679 8.89 -25.93 -54.46
C THR A 679 7.60 -25.30 -53.93
N SER A 680 6.44 -25.91 -54.18
CA SER A 680 5.13 -25.45 -53.69
C SER A 680 4.75 -26.00 -52.31
N SER A 681 5.55 -26.89 -51.73
CA SER A 681 5.27 -27.50 -50.42
C SER A 681 6.02 -26.78 -49.29
N PRO A 682 5.39 -26.56 -48.12
CA PRO A 682 6.11 -26.11 -46.93
C PRO A 682 7.10 -27.19 -46.46
N LEU A 683 8.14 -26.77 -45.73
CA LEU A 683 9.03 -27.70 -45.03
C LEU A 683 8.22 -28.56 -44.04
N ASN A 684 8.58 -29.84 -43.94
CA ASN A 684 7.90 -30.81 -43.07
C ASN A 684 8.72 -31.04 -41.80
N PRO A 685 8.21 -30.65 -40.61
CA PRO A 685 8.88 -30.93 -39.36
C PRO A 685 8.65 -32.37 -38.91
N SER A 686 9.64 -32.98 -38.24
CA SER A 686 9.48 -34.28 -37.58
C SER A 686 8.65 -34.20 -36.29
N SER A 687 8.66 -33.05 -35.61
CA SER A 687 7.84 -32.75 -34.43
C SER A 687 7.55 -31.25 -34.34
N PHE A 688 6.54 -30.87 -33.55
CA PHE A 688 6.22 -29.46 -33.33
C PHE A 688 7.36 -28.71 -32.60
N ASP A 689 8.14 -29.39 -31.76
CA ASP A 689 9.28 -28.80 -31.05
C ASP A 689 10.39 -28.39 -32.02
N ILE A 690 10.65 -29.22 -33.04
CA ILE A 690 11.60 -28.89 -34.12
C ILE A 690 11.08 -27.75 -34.99
N TRP A 691 9.77 -27.68 -35.20
CA TRP A 691 9.16 -26.54 -35.88
C TRP A 691 9.40 -25.25 -35.11
N ARG A 692 9.24 -25.26 -33.78
CA ARG A 692 9.54 -24.11 -32.91
C ARG A 692 11.02 -23.72 -32.97
N ALA A 693 11.93 -24.70 -32.85
CA ALA A 693 13.38 -24.46 -32.93
C ALA A 693 13.80 -23.86 -34.29
N TYR A 694 13.19 -24.28 -35.40
CA TYR A 694 13.48 -23.73 -36.72
C TYR A 694 13.00 -22.28 -36.90
N TYR A 695 11.79 -21.94 -36.44
CA TYR A 695 11.24 -20.60 -36.64
C TYR A 695 11.77 -19.54 -35.66
N VAL A 696 12.04 -19.95 -34.42
CA VAL A 696 12.53 -19.04 -33.36
C VAL A 696 14.06 -19.02 -33.29
N GLY A 697 14.71 -20.12 -33.64
CA GLY A 697 16.14 -20.35 -33.46
C GLY A 697 16.43 -21.29 -32.28
N LEU A 698 17.52 -22.05 -32.38
CA LEU A 698 17.91 -23.01 -31.34
C LEU A 698 18.34 -22.32 -30.04
N GLU A 699 19.14 -21.26 -30.14
CA GLU A 699 19.66 -20.51 -28.99
C GLU A 699 18.54 -19.91 -28.12
N PRO A 700 17.57 -19.12 -28.65
CA PRO A 700 16.49 -18.59 -27.82
C PRO A 700 15.59 -19.68 -27.22
N VAL A 701 15.37 -20.79 -27.94
CA VAL A 701 14.58 -21.92 -27.42
C VAL A 701 15.28 -22.57 -26.23
N LEU A 702 16.59 -22.82 -26.32
CA LEU A 702 17.35 -23.39 -25.21
C LEU A 702 17.46 -22.43 -24.03
N ASP A 703 17.59 -21.13 -24.27
CA ASP A 703 17.56 -20.11 -23.19
C ASP A 703 16.23 -20.13 -22.44
N MET A 704 15.09 -20.26 -23.13
CA MET A 704 13.78 -20.38 -22.49
C MET A 704 13.60 -21.70 -21.74
N VAL A 705 14.13 -22.80 -22.27
CA VAL A 705 14.17 -24.10 -21.55
C VAL A 705 15.00 -24.00 -20.28
N ALA A 706 16.22 -23.44 -20.37
CA ALA A 706 17.11 -23.21 -19.25
C ALA A 706 16.45 -22.32 -18.18
N ALA A 707 15.79 -21.24 -18.59
CA ALA A 707 15.07 -20.35 -17.68
C ALA A 707 13.86 -21.03 -17.00
N SER A 708 13.14 -21.90 -17.73
CA SER A 708 12.01 -22.68 -17.20
C SER A 708 12.44 -23.72 -16.17
N ILE A 709 13.53 -24.45 -16.43
CA ILE A 709 14.15 -25.38 -15.46
C ILE A 709 14.63 -24.61 -14.22
N SER A 710 15.22 -23.43 -14.42
CA SER A 710 15.64 -22.55 -13.31
C SER A 710 14.46 -22.07 -12.48
N LYS A 711 13.31 -21.78 -13.10
CA LYS A 711 12.06 -21.45 -12.39
C LYS A 711 11.57 -22.62 -11.55
N LEU A 712 11.62 -23.84 -12.09
CA LEU A 712 11.28 -25.04 -11.34
C LEU A 712 12.18 -25.21 -10.10
N ALA A 713 13.49 -25.04 -10.26
CA ALA A 713 14.45 -25.14 -9.15
C ALA A 713 14.18 -24.12 -8.03
N ARG A 714 13.90 -22.87 -8.39
CA ARG A 714 13.53 -21.80 -7.43
C ARG A 714 12.24 -22.12 -6.67
N ASN A 715 11.27 -22.75 -7.31
CA ASN A 715 10.01 -23.15 -6.67
C ASN A 715 10.20 -24.29 -5.67
N TYR A 716 11.09 -25.25 -5.94
CA TYR A 716 11.39 -26.33 -4.99
C TYR A 716 12.21 -25.87 -3.80
N SER A 717 13.21 -25.01 -4.01
CA SER A 717 14.14 -24.63 -2.94
C SER A 717 13.47 -23.89 -1.78
N ASN A 718 12.34 -23.21 -2.00
CA ASN A 718 11.56 -22.49 -0.99
C ASN A 718 12.39 -21.59 -0.05
N ASN A 719 13.47 -21.00 -0.58
CA ASN A 719 14.40 -20.13 0.14
C ASN A 719 14.31 -18.70 -0.41
N PRO A 720 13.26 -17.92 -0.09
CA PRO A 720 13.13 -16.57 -0.62
C PRO A 720 14.16 -15.61 0.00
N ILE A 721 14.63 -14.65 -0.80
CA ILE A 721 15.39 -13.50 -0.32
C ILE A 721 14.43 -12.34 -0.05
N TYR A 722 14.50 -11.80 1.16
CA TYR A 722 13.66 -10.69 1.57
C TYR A 722 14.28 -9.33 1.25
N GLY A 723 13.44 -8.43 0.77
CA GLY A 723 13.81 -7.10 0.31
C GLY A 723 13.42 -6.00 1.29
N VAL A 724 13.79 -4.79 0.90
CA VAL A 724 13.44 -3.54 1.56
C VAL A 724 12.34 -2.86 0.75
N VAL A 725 11.22 -2.54 1.40
CA VAL A 725 10.12 -1.77 0.82
C VAL A 725 10.29 -0.30 1.13
N SER A 726 9.96 0.56 0.15
CA SER A 726 9.81 1.99 0.38
C SER A 726 8.37 2.27 0.81
N THR A 727 8.17 2.64 2.08
CA THR A 727 6.87 3.05 2.63
C THR A 727 6.81 4.56 2.84
N GLN A 728 5.67 5.18 2.53
CA GLN A 728 5.43 6.58 2.83
C GLN A 728 4.93 6.69 4.28
N GLU A 729 5.76 7.22 5.16
CA GLU A 729 5.37 7.43 6.56
C GLU A 729 5.23 8.94 6.85
N PRO A 730 4.14 9.37 7.51
CA PRO A 730 3.97 10.77 7.90
C PRO A 730 4.86 11.10 9.10
N TYR A 731 5.56 12.22 9.04
CA TYR A 731 6.27 12.79 10.18
C TYR A 731 5.56 14.06 10.66
N VAL A 732 5.82 14.46 11.90
CA VAL A 732 5.26 15.68 12.48
C VAL A 732 6.16 16.86 12.12
N ALA A 733 5.62 17.84 11.40
CA ALA A 733 6.29 19.10 11.11
C ALA A 733 5.56 20.27 11.79
N VAL A 734 6.27 21.01 12.65
CA VAL A 734 5.70 22.10 13.44
C VAL A 734 5.91 23.46 12.78
N ASN A 735 4.82 24.16 12.51
CA ASN A 735 4.81 25.53 12.01
C ASN A 735 4.74 26.54 13.17
N TRP A 736 5.90 26.83 13.76
CA TRP A 736 6.08 27.76 14.88
C TRP A 736 5.39 29.14 14.75
N PRO A 737 5.31 29.78 13.57
CA PRO A 737 4.66 31.08 13.44
C PRO A 737 3.18 31.11 13.87
N TRP A 738 2.46 30.00 13.79
CA TRP A 738 1.05 29.93 14.19
C TRP A 738 0.83 30.01 15.71
N LEU A 739 1.88 29.79 16.51
CA LEU A 739 1.83 29.93 17.97
C LEU A 739 1.84 31.40 18.43
N THR A 740 2.13 32.35 17.53
CA THR A 740 2.26 33.77 17.86
C THR A 740 0.98 34.37 18.45
N LEU A 741 -0.19 34.10 17.86
CA LEU A 741 -1.46 34.64 18.34
C LEU A 741 -1.81 34.17 19.76
N PRO A 742 -1.78 32.86 20.10
CA PRO A 742 -1.97 32.39 21.47
C PRO A 742 -1.04 33.05 22.50
N ILE A 743 0.25 33.20 22.17
CA ILE A 743 1.23 33.86 23.05
C ILE A 743 0.86 35.32 23.26
N VAL A 744 0.57 36.06 22.19
CA VAL A 744 0.20 37.48 22.26
C VAL A 744 -1.07 37.69 23.09
N LEU A 745 -2.08 36.83 22.94
CA LEU A 745 -3.33 36.92 23.71
C LEU A 745 -3.11 36.68 25.21
N LEU A 746 -2.27 35.71 25.57
CA LEU A 746 -1.91 35.44 26.97
C LEU A 746 -1.10 36.58 27.59
N VAL A 747 -0.10 37.11 26.87
CA VAL A 747 0.72 38.25 27.33
C VAL A 747 -0.15 39.50 27.48
N THR A 748 -1.02 39.80 26.52
CA THR A 748 -1.91 40.97 26.61
C THR A 748 -2.97 40.80 27.70
N GLY A 749 -3.53 39.61 27.90
CA GLY A 749 -4.49 39.34 28.97
C GLY A 749 -3.88 39.40 30.38
N THR A 750 -2.67 38.87 30.57
CA THR A 750 -1.93 39.00 31.84
C THR A 750 -1.63 40.47 32.16
N LEU A 751 -1.16 41.25 31.18
CA LEU A 751 -0.94 42.69 31.33
C LEU A 751 -2.23 43.45 31.64
N LEU A 752 -3.35 43.07 31.03
CA LEU A 752 -4.66 43.67 31.31
C LEU A 752 -5.11 43.41 32.76
N LEU A 753 -4.95 42.17 33.24
CA LEU A 753 -5.25 41.80 34.63
C LEU A 753 -4.44 42.65 35.61
N VAL A 754 -3.13 42.70 35.43
CA VAL A 754 -2.21 43.49 36.28
C VAL A 754 -2.58 44.98 36.24
N SER A 755 -2.81 45.52 35.04
CA SER A 755 -3.18 46.93 34.86
C SER A 755 -4.52 47.27 35.51
N THR A 756 -5.49 46.36 35.43
CA THR A 756 -6.82 46.54 36.04
C THR A 756 -6.74 46.45 37.57
N ALA A 757 -5.95 45.52 38.12
CA ALA A 757 -5.71 45.41 39.55
C ALA A 757 -4.99 46.66 40.11
N LEU A 758 -3.97 47.18 39.40
CA LEU A 758 -3.28 48.41 39.76
C LEU A 758 -4.19 49.64 39.66
N SER A 759 -5.04 49.71 38.62
CA SER A 759 -5.99 50.82 38.45
C SER A 759 -7.07 50.82 39.52
N THR A 760 -7.53 49.63 39.94
CA THR A 760 -8.50 49.45 41.02
C THR A 760 -7.93 49.95 42.35
N THR A 761 -6.70 49.55 42.69
CA THR A 761 -6.04 49.95 43.94
C THR A 761 -5.70 51.44 43.97
N ARG A 762 -5.21 52.02 42.87
CA ARG A 762 -4.90 53.46 42.78
C ARG A 762 -6.16 54.34 42.79
N GLY A 763 -7.25 53.89 42.15
CA GLY A 763 -8.51 54.62 42.09
C GLY A 763 -9.35 54.53 43.38
N GLY A 764 -8.95 53.70 44.34
CA GLY A 764 -9.69 53.46 45.58
C GLY A 764 -11.09 52.88 45.37
N VAL A 765 -11.32 52.22 44.23
CA VAL A 765 -12.62 51.62 43.85
C VAL A 765 -12.75 50.27 44.53
N SER A 766 -13.90 50.05 45.16
CA SER A 766 -14.22 48.73 45.70
C SER A 766 -14.33 47.70 44.59
N LEU A 767 -13.96 46.48 44.94
CA LEU A 767 -13.77 45.39 44.00
C LEU A 767 -15.12 44.71 43.80
N TRP A 768 -15.78 45.03 42.69
CA TRP A 768 -17.17 44.65 42.41
C TRP A 768 -17.29 43.76 41.18
N LYS A 769 -16.30 43.80 40.27
CA LYS A 769 -16.18 42.98 39.07
C LYS A 769 -17.52 42.87 38.29
N SER A 770 -17.95 41.66 37.96
CA SER A 770 -19.22 41.37 37.27
C SER A 770 -20.48 41.54 38.12
N SER A 771 -20.40 41.75 39.44
CA SER A 771 -21.57 41.84 40.33
C SER A 771 -22.54 42.95 39.93
N ILE A 772 -23.85 42.69 40.00
CA ILE A 772 -24.91 43.70 39.79
C ILE A 772 -25.31 44.42 41.09
N LEU A 773 -24.95 43.84 42.23
CA LEU A 773 -25.40 44.29 43.56
C LEU A 773 -25.05 45.77 43.87
N PRO A 774 -23.91 46.35 43.42
CA PRO A 774 -23.64 47.75 43.67
C PRO A 774 -24.72 48.70 43.12
N LEU A 775 -25.37 48.36 42.00
CA LEU A 775 -26.46 49.16 41.44
C LEU A 775 -27.73 49.09 42.29
N LEU A 776 -27.96 47.96 42.96
CA LEU A 776 -29.13 47.75 43.81
C LEU A 776 -28.95 48.35 45.20
N PHE A 777 -27.75 48.21 45.79
CA PHE A 777 -27.45 48.69 47.14
C PHE A 777 -27.16 50.19 47.20
N HIS A 778 -26.52 50.77 46.18
CA HIS A 778 -26.21 52.20 46.16
C HIS A 778 -27.27 53.06 45.45
N GLY A 779 -28.12 52.47 44.61
CA GLY A 779 -29.23 53.15 43.93
C GLY A 779 -28.82 54.31 43.01
N LEU A 780 -29.81 54.98 42.40
CA LEU A 780 -29.64 56.26 41.71
C LEU A 780 -30.19 57.36 42.61
N GLU A 781 -29.34 58.20 43.18
CA GLU A 781 -29.76 59.35 43.99
C GLU A 781 -30.39 60.42 43.08
N SER A 782 -31.67 60.75 43.30
CA SER A 782 -32.28 61.97 42.75
C SER A 782 -31.90 63.15 43.65
N GLU A 783 -31.57 64.29 43.02
CA GLU A 783 -30.80 65.41 43.57
C GLU A 783 -31.21 65.92 44.97
N TRP A 784 -30.23 66.61 45.60
CA TRP A 784 -30.24 67.32 46.90
C TRP A 784 -29.93 66.47 48.13
N VAL A 785 -28.64 66.13 48.33
CA VAL A 785 -27.85 66.36 49.57
C VAL A 785 -26.41 65.91 49.30
N THR A 786 -25.50 66.86 49.12
CA THR A 786 -24.06 66.63 49.24
C THR A 786 -23.75 66.33 50.70
N ARG A 787 -23.26 65.12 50.99
CA ARG A 787 -22.58 64.85 52.26
C ARG A 787 -21.17 64.37 51.93
N ASP A 788 -20.19 65.15 52.37
CA ASP A 788 -18.77 64.88 52.22
C ASP A 788 -18.43 63.45 52.65
N MET A 789 -18.22 62.57 51.67
CA MET A 789 -17.67 61.22 51.87
C MET A 789 -16.15 61.28 52.01
N VAL A 790 -15.66 62.12 52.92
CA VAL A 790 -14.25 62.17 53.31
C VAL A 790 -14.11 61.34 54.58
N ASN A 791 -13.70 60.07 54.41
CA ASN A 791 -13.00 59.20 55.38
C ASN A 791 -13.71 58.06 56.14
N GLU A 792 -14.97 57.68 55.89
CA GLU A 792 -15.51 56.44 56.48
C GLU A 792 -16.23 55.57 55.44
N ARG A 793 -15.76 54.31 55.29
CA ARG A 793 -16.40 53.29 54.45
C ARG A 793 -17.76 52.93 55.03
N GLY A 794 -18.83 53.08 54.26
CA GLY A 794 -20.20 52.79 54.68
C GLY A 794 -20.53 51.28 54.69
N PRO A 795 -21.65 50.85 55.29
CA PRO A 795 -22.10 49.46 55.22
C PRO A 795 -22.38 49.04 53.77
N CYS A 796 -22.03 47.80 53.41
CA CYS A 796 -22.17 47.22 52.06
C CYS A 796 -21.31 47.92 50.99
N GLU A 797 -20.02 48.17 51.26
CA GLU A 797 -19.09 48.71 50.24
C GLU A 797 -18.34 47.59 49.49
N SER A 798 -18.17 46.41 50.09
CA SER A 798 -17.52 45.25 49.46
C SER A 798 -18.54 44.31 48.79
N ALA A 799 -18.12 43.60 47.75
CA ALA A 799 -19.00 42.70 47.02
C ALA A 799 -19.44 41.52 47.90
N SER A 800 -18.54 40.98 48.74
CA SER A 800 -18.89 39.89 49.65
C SER A 800 -19.92 40.29 50.71
N GLU A 801 -19.89 41.54 51.18
CA GLU A 801 -20.89 42.07 52.12
C GLU A 801 -22.26 42.23 51.46
N MET A 802 -22.29 42.78 50.24
CA MET A 802 -23.54 42.90 49.48
C MET A 802 -24.15 41.52 49.17
N ASP A 803 -23.33 40.53 48.82
CA ASP A 803 -23.78 39.18 48.48
C ASP A 803 -24.32 38.44 49.71
N GLN A 804 -23.66 38.57 50.86
CA GLN A 804 -24.13 38.02 52.13
C GLN A 804 -25.49 38.61 52.53
N VAL A 805 -25.67 39.91 52.37
CA VAL A 805 -26.96 40.57 52.67
C VAL A 805 -28.02 40.17 51.64
N ALA A 806 -27.67 40.06 50.36
CA ALA A 806 -28.57 39.61 49.30
C ALA A 806 -29.06 38.17 49.50
N GLY A 807 -28.21 37.27 50.01
CA GLY A 807 -28.57 35.87 50.28
C GLY A 807 -29.70 35.69 51.30
N GLY A 808 -29.96 36.69 52.14
CA GLY A 808 -31.08 36.70 53.10
C GLY A 808 -32.31 37.49 52.64
N LEU A 809 -32.25 38.19 51.49
CA LEU A 809 -33.30 39.06 51.00
C LEU A 809 -34.19 38.33 49.98
N MET A 810 -35.45 38.08 50.35
CA MET A 810 -36.47 37.63 49.40
C MET A 810 -37.04 38.85 48.65
N VAL A 811 -37.01 38.82 47.32
CA VAL A 811 -37.49 39.93 46.48
C VAL A 811 -38.45 39.48 45.39
N ASP A 812 -39.47 40.31 45.11
CA ASP A 812 -40.43 40.14 44.02
C ASP A 812 -40.49 41.38 43.10
N LEU A 813 -40.83 41.19 41.83
CA LEU A 813 -41.10 42.29 40.89
C LEU A 813 -42.59 42.61 40.93
N GLY A 814 -42.93 43.80 41.43
CA GLY A 814 -44.33 44.22 41.58
C GLY A 814 -44.54 45.71 41.30
N PRO A 815 -45.80 46.14 41.09
CA PRO A 815 -46.12 47.56 40.91
C PRO A 815 -45.80 48.36 42.18
N SER A 816 -45.25 49.56 42.01
CA SER A 816 -44.96 50.50 43.09
C SER A 816 -46.24 50.92 43.80
N LYS A 817 -46.16 51.08 45.13
CA LYS A 817 -47.29 51.51 45.99
C LYS A 817 -47.77 52.94 45.67
N GLU A 818 -46.93 53.75 45.03
CA GLU A 818 -47.24 55.12 44.62
C GLU A 818 -47.77 55.20 43.16
N GLY A 819 -47.93 54.04 42.50
CA GLY A 819 -48.51 53.92 41.15
C GLY A 819 -47.50 54.11 40.00
N GLY A 820 -47.72 53.35 38.92
CA GLY A 820 -47.13 53.61 37.59
C GLY A 820 -45.74 53.04 37.25
N LYS A 821 -45.02 52.39 38.17
CA LYS A 821 -43.69 51.78 37.89
C LYS A 821 -43.54 50.41 38.53
N THR A 822 -42.97 49.44 37.82
CA THR A 822 -42.56 48.14 38.40
C THR A 822 -41.26 48.33 39.18
N VAL A 823 -41.24 47.88 40.43
CA VAL A 823 -40.08 47.99 41.33
C VAL A 823 -39.74 46.63 41.92
N LEU A 824 -38.45 46.39 42.15
CA LEU A 824 -38.01 45.27 42.97
C LEU A 824 -38.38 45.56 44.43
N ARG A 825 -39.24 44.74 45.00
CA ARG A 825 -39.77 44.85 46.36
C ARG A 825 -39.16 43.73 47.21
N GLY A 826 -38.79 44.05 48.45
CA GLY A 826 -38.37 43.05 49.43
C GLY A 826 -39.57 42.56 50.24
N ASP A 827 -39.55 41.28 50.62
CA ASP A 827 -40.53 40.68 51.52
C ASP A 827 -40.31 41.20 52.95
N PRO A 828 -41.29 41.89 53.58
CA PRO A 828 -41.16 42.39 54.94
C PRO A 828 -40.83 41.32 55.98
N GLN A 829 -41.25 40.07 55.77
CA GLN A 829 -41.03 38.97 56.73
C GLN A 829 -39.60 38.40 56.69
N SER A 830 -38.83 38.68 55.63
CA SER A 830 -37.43 38.27 55.52
C SER A 830 -36.49 39.02 56.48
N ILE A 831 -36.93 40.17 57.01
CA ILE A 831 -36.15 41.02 57.91
C ILE A 831 -36.30 40.58 59.38
N GLU A 832 -37.39 39.89 59.75
CA GLU A 832 -37.67 39.49 61.14
C GLU A 832 -36.92 38.22 61.60
N ASN A 833 -36.38 37.40 60.70
CA ASN A 833 -35.71 36.13 61.04
C ASN A 833 -34.21 36.07 60.68
N GLY A 834 -33.62 37.18 60.23
CA GLY A 834 -32.18 37.30 59.97
C GLY A 834 -31.42 37.90 61.17
N PRO A 835 -30.12 37.58 61.39
CA PRO A 835 -29.39 38.00 62.59
C PRO A 835 -28.92 39.48 62.55
N VAL A 836 -29.73 40.39 61.99
CA VAL A 836 -29.38 41.81 61.86
C VAL A 836 -30.54 42.68 62.34
N ASP A 837 -30.52 43.04 63.62
CA ASP A 837 -31.30 44.16 64.14
C ASP A 837 -30.74 45.47 63.55
N GLY A 838 -31.24 45.84 62.36
CA GLY A 838 -30.84 47.04 61.65
C GLY A 838 -31.73 47.30 60.46
N VAL A 839 -32.68 48.22 60.61
CA VAL A 839 -33.59 48.64 59.53
C VAL A 839 -32.80 49.33 58.42
N LEU A 840 -32.61 48.65 57.27
CA LEU A 840 -32.25 49.32 56.02
C LEU A 840 -33.49 50.08 55.50
N VAL A 841 -33.70 51.30 56.00
CA VAL A 841 -34.72 52.19 55.46
C VAL A 841 -34.30 52.63 54.06
N ARG A 842 -34.92 52.02 53.04
CA ARG A 842 -34.99 52.60 51.68
C ARG A 842 -35.54 54.03 51.82
N ARG A 843 -34.79 55.05 51.38
CA ARG A 843 -35.26 56.44 51.31
C ARG A 843 -36.64 56.44 50.64
N ARG A 844 -37.69 56.83 51.38
CA ARG A 844 -38.99 57.15 50.78
C ARG A 844 -38.87 58.51 50.13
N SER A 845 -38.57 58.52 48.84
CA SER A 845 -38.94 59.60 47.94
C SER A 845 -38.69 59.17 46.50
N PHE A 846 -39.78 58.85 45.78
CA PHE A 846 -39.89 59.09 44.35
C PHE A 846 -41.29 59.62 44.03
#